data_AF-A0A804U7R7-F1
#
_entry.id   AF-A0A804U7R7-F1
#
_cell.length_a   1.000
_cell.length_b   1.000
_cell.length_c   1.000
_cell.angle_alpha   90.00
_cell.angle_beta   90.00
_cell.angle_gamma   90.00
#
_symmetry.space_group_name_H-M   'P 1'
#
loop_
_entity.id
_entity.type
_entity.pdbx_description
1 polymer ?
#
loop_
_entity_poly.entity_id
_entity_poly.type
_entity_poly.pdbx_seq_one_letter_code
_entity_poly.pdbx_strand_id
1 'polypeptide(L)'
;MVESVEEAECRRAYDSAAEVYMSSFSHIKLAEEDALRDEYEAALRKALDAYNTTAVGTGTSRAHYEKVLNNFCRKAFQDYKKNAFLEADKQCSNAKHNMEKKIRAACTAPGVKVSAVIQVLETALAEYETSCTGPAKWRMLAAFLRQCLEGPILDLCLKLINEVESEKTSFTLRCRSNEDQLELLKKQLEANESHKSEYLKRYKAAINEKQKASVDLSSNLANLRTKCSTLEERCVSISKELDHVRHECTDWRVKYEQSVSQHKAEQDRFVAQLASLESRHSSAEGKLGAAREHAASAQDEAAEWKKKYEMAAVQAKTALERLASVQEQINKIAQERESSIRAEFASHLEGKEEEIRKLVAKIREAESEESVLTERLLVVESKTQGHNKETTGLRDEIKELTSKLEYLRDRAVSYEKQARMLEQEKNHLQEKFLSECKKYDEAEQRYKSAERDAKKAVELADAARTEAIAYQKEKDKAQQLSIEKVAVIERVQRQVDRLEQEKVNLLGEVQRMHNSESDAWSKVTLLESRVAEREKEMDDLLSRSNEQRSSTVRVLESLLATERAARAEANKRAEALSLQLQSAQGKLDILHQELTSIRLVETALDSKLRTTTYGKRLRDNEVRLYSIQDMDIDPPERSRKRTKSNTSPLKPVQTEDGGSVHMREDSVTVSTDVKDDNPDGYKKFTIAKLKEELTKHGFGTQLLELKNPNKKDILALYKKHVLCE
;
A
#
# COMPACT_ATOMS: atom_id res chain seq x y z
N MET A 1 54.12 -127.86 18.90
CA MET A 1 52.93 -128.27 19.68
C MET A 1 51.89 -128.76 18.68
N VAL A 2 51.28 -129.91 18.94
CA VAL A 2 50.13 -130.39 18.16
C VAL A 2 48.89 -129.83 18.86
N GLU A 3 48.08 -129.04 18.16
CA GLU A 3 46.77 -128.59 18.69
C GLU A 3 45.88 -129.81 18.96
N SER A 4 45.15 -129.79 20.07
CA SER A 4 44.16 -130.84 20.30
C SER A 4 42.97 -130.61 19.36
N VAL A 5 42.32 -131.70 18.93
CA VAL A 5 41.13 -131.62 18.06
C VAL A 5 40.01 -130.82 18.74
N GLU A 6 39.89 -130.92 20.06
CA GLU A 6 38.96 -130.12 20.87
C GLU A 6 39.26 -128.62 20.77
N GLU A 7 40.54 -128.22 20.79
CA GLU A 7 40.94 -126.81 20.66
C GLU A 7 40.64 -126.24 19.27
N ALA A 8 40.93 -127.01 18.21
CA ALA A 8 40.71 -126.59 16.82
C ALA A 8 39.22 -126.51 16.43
N GLU A 9 38.37 -127.39 16.99
CA GLU A 9 36.91 -127.31 16.82
C GLU A 9 36.32 -126.19 17.70
N CYS A 10 36.76 -126.01 18.95
CA CYS A 10 36.30 -124.91 19.79
C CYS A 10 36.66 -123.53 19.23
N ARG A 11 37.81 -123.39 18.54
CA ARG A 11 38.19 -122.14 17.86
C ARG A 11 37.27 -121.86 16.66
N ARG A 12 36.99 -122.87 15.82
CA ARG A 12 36.03 -122.73 14.71
C ARG A 12 34.60 -122.43 15.19
N ALA A 13 34.17 -123.03 16.29
CA ALA A 13 32.91 -122.72 16.95
C ALA A 13 32.87 -121.26 17.45
N TYR A 14 33.97 -120.77 18.01
CA TYR A 14 34.12 -119.36 18.41
C TYR A 14 34.05 -118.41 17.20
N ASP A 15 34.79 -118.68 16.12
CA ASP A 15 34.83 -117.82 14.94
C ASP A 15 33.44 -117.72 14.28
N SER A 16 32.75 -118.86 14.13
CA SER A 16 31.37 -118.94 13.64
C SER A 16 30.38 -118.18 14.55
N ALA A 17 30.47 -118.36 15.87
CA ALA A 17 29.61 -117.67 16.82
C ALA A 17 29.86 -116.15 16.86
N ALA A 18 31.09 -115.70 16.65
CA ALA A 18 31.45 -114.29 16.52
C ALA A 18 30.87 -113.68 15.23
N GLU A 19 30.87 -114.41 14.12
CA GLU A 19 30.21 -113.99 12.87
C GLU A 19 28.68 -113.94 13.01
N VAL A 20 28.07 -114.92 13.69
CA VAL A 20 26.64 -114.91 14.05
C VAL A 20 26.28 -113.72 14.95
N TYR A 21 27.15 -113.34 15.90
CA TYR A 21 26.98 -112.13 16.70
C TYR A 21 27.00 -110.87 15.83
N MET A 22 28.05 -110.69 15.02
CA MET A 22 28.25 -109.49 14.20
C MET A 22 27.19 -109.31 13.10
N SER A 23 26.61 -110.41 12.60
CA SER A 23 25.50 -110.38 11.63
C SER A 23 24.12 -110.22 12.29
N SER A 24 23.95 -110.66 13.54
CA SER A 24 22.69 -110.53 14.28
C SER A 24 22.52 -109.20 15.01
N PHE A 25 23.62 -108.57 15.42
CA PHE A 25 23.61 -107.30 16.14
C PHE A 25 23.48 -106.13 15.15
N SER A 26 22.33 -105.44 15.15
CA SER A 26 22.03 -104.46 14.09
C SER A 26 22.71 -103.12 14.35
N HIS A 27 23.56 -102.69 13.42
CA HIS A 27 24.19 -101.36 13.45
C HIS A 27 23.28 -100.22 12.92
N ILE A 28 21.98 -100.49 12.78
CA ILE A 28 21.03 -99.66 12.02
C ILE A 28 20.03 -98.94 12.94
N LYS A 29 19.93 -99.32 14.22
CA LYS A 29 18.91 -98.81 15.14
C LYS A 29 19.42 -97.86 16.21
N LEU A 30 18.43 -97.14 16.73
CA LEU A 30 18.48 -95.90 17.51
C LEU A 30 19.45 -95.97 18.68
N ALA A 31 20.08 -94.83 18.98
CA ALA A 31 21.03 -94.66 20.09
C ALA A 31 20.34 -94.61 21.48
N GLU A 32 19.25 -95.34 21.67
CA GLU A 32 18.52 -95.41 22.95
C GLU A 32 19.05 -96.57 23.79
N GLU A 33 19.34 -96.30 25.07
CA GLU A 33 20.11 -97.22 25.90
C GLU A 33 19.41 -98.58 26.12
N ASP A 34 18.09 -98.58 26.24
CA ASP A 34 17.31 -99.80 26.48
C ASP A 34 17.13 -100.61 25.19
N ALA A 35 16.82 -99.96 24.06
CA ALA A 35 16.76 -100.62 22.75
C ALA A 35 18.10 -101.27 22.35
N LEU A 36 19.22 -100.59 22.62
CA LEU A 36 20.56 -101.15 22.38
C LEU A 36 20.88 -102.33 23.29
N ARG A 37 20.40 -102.32 24.54
CA ARG A 37 20.57 -103.42 25.50
C ARG A 37 19.78 -104.65 25.06
N ASP A 38 18.53 -104.47 24.66
CA ASP A 38 17.66 -105.55 24.17
C ASP A 38 18.23 -106.23 22.93
N GLU A 39 18.77 -105.45 21.96
CA GLU A 39 19.42 -106.02 20.77
C GLU A 39 20.74 -106.72 21.10
N TYR A 40 21.53 -106.21 22.04
CA TYR A 40 22.72 -106.89 22.55
C TYR A 40 22.37 -108.24 23.20
N GLU A 41 21.38 -108.27 24.08
CA GLU A 41 20.95 -109.51 24.75
C GLU A 41 20.32 -110.52 23.79
N ALA A 42 19.67 -110.06 22.72
CA ALA A 42 19.17 -110.92 21.64
C ALA A 42 20.30 -111.49 20.76
N ALA A 43 21.27 -110.67 20.36
CA ALA A 43 22.42 -111.11 19.56
C ALA A 43 23.37 -112.02 20.34
N LEU A 44 23.62 -111.72 21.62
CA LEU A 44 24.43 -112.53 22.51
C LEU A 44 23.83 -113.94 22.70
N ARG A 45 22.50 -114.05 22.89
CA ARG A 45 21.83 -115.36 22.99
C ARG A 45 22.00 -116.19 21.72
N LYS A 46 21.84 -115.60 20.53
CA LYS A 46 22.06 -116.29 19.24
C LYS A 46 23.50 -116.76 19.07
N ALA A 47 24.48 -115.93 19.45
CA ALA A 47 25.89 -116.28 19.38
C ALA A 47 26.26 -117.43 20.33
N LEU A 48 25.74 -117.42 21.57
CA LEU A 48 25.97 -118.48 22.54
C LEU A 48 25.29 -119.80 22.14
N ASP A 49 24.13 -119.75 21.47
CA ASP A 49 23.46 -120.94 20.92
C ASP A 49 24.25 -121.55 19.74
N ALA A 50 24.72 -120.71 18.80
CA ALA A 50 25.60 -121.12 17.71
C ALA A 50 26.94 -121.70 18.20
N TYR A 51 27.52 -121.13 19.26
CA TYR A 51 28.71 -121.67 19.90
C TYR A 51 28.43 -123.03 20.55
N ASN A 52 27.34 -123.16 21.31
CA ASN A 52 27.06 -124.37 22.08
C ASN A 52 26.71 -125.58 21.22
N THR A 53 26.10 -125.36 20.05
CA THR A 53 25.76 -126.38 19.07
C THR A 53 26.95 -126.88 18.25
N THR A 54 28.03 -126.10 18.13
CA THR A 54 29.20 -126.43 17.29
C THR A 54 30.46 -126.79 18.09
N ALA A 55 30.61 -126.29 19.31
CA ALA A 55 31.75 -126.63 20.16
C ALA A 55 31.70 -128.08 20.66
N VAL A 56 32.87 -128.74 20.68
CA VAL A 56 33.04 -130.15 21.07
C VAL A 56 33.73 -130.23 22.43
N GLY A 57 33.41 -131.25 23.22
CA GLY A 57 34.07 -131.54 24.51
C GLY A 57 33.46 -130.83 25.71
N THR A 58 33.99 -131.16 26.90
CA THR A 58 33.64 -130.58 28.21
C THR A 58 34.89 -130.06 28.95
N GLY A 59 36.03 -129.96 28.25
CA GLY A 59 37.30 -129.57 28.82
C GLY A 59 37.47 -128.06 29.03
N THR A 60 38.65 -127.69 29.56
CA THR A 60 39.05 -126.31 29.81
C THR A 60 39.07 -125.44 28.55
N SER A 61 39.32 -126.04 27.38
CA SER A 61 39.34 -125.34 26.09
C SER A 61 37.97 -124.77 25.71
N ARG A 62 36.87 -125.51 25.88
CA ARG A 62 35.51 -125.01 25.63
C ARG A 62 35.19 -123.80 26.53
N ALA A 63 35.41 -123.96 27.83
CA ALA A 63 35.18 -122.87 28.79
C ALA A 63 36.07 -121.64 28.53
N HIS A 64 37.28 -121.84 27.98
CA HIS A 64 38.15 -120.74 27.56
C HIS A 64 37.54 -119.96 26.38
N TYR A 65 37.22 -120.63 25.27
CA TYR A 65 36.67 -119.96 24.08
C TYR A 65 35.28 -119.36 24.31
N GLU A 66 34.43 -119.95 25.16
CA GLU A 66 33.16 -119.35 25.58
C GLU A 66 33.37 -118.03 26.36
N LYS A 67 34.38 -117.99 27.23
CA LYS A 67 34.77 -116.76 27.95
C LYS A 67 35.38 -115.71 27.00
N VAL A 68 36.11 -116.13 25.98
CA VAL A 68 36.63 -115.22 24.93
C VAL A 68 35.47 -114.66 24.11
N LEU A 69 34.48 -115.48 23.71
CA LEU A 69 33.27 -115.04 23.01
C LEU A 69 32.47 -114.01 23.80
N ASN A 70 32.17 -114.30 25.07
CA ASN A 70 31.47 -113.34 25.94
C ASN A 70 32.23 -112.01 26.09
N ASN A 71 33.57 -112.05 26.15
CA ASN A 71 34.38 -110.83 26.19
C ASN A 71 34.39 -110.08 24.84
N PHE A 72 34.43 -110.80 23.72
CA PHE A 72 34.33 -110.23 22.37
C PHE A 72 33.01 -109.50 22.18
N CYS A 73 31.87 -110.18 22.38
CA CYS A 73 30.54 -109.61 22.24
C CYS A 73 30.35 -108.38 23.15
N ARG A 74 30.74 -108.50 24.43
CA ARG A 74 30.68 -107.38 25.39
C ARG A 74 31.54 -106.19 24.97
N LYS A 75 32.73 -106.42 24.42
CA LYS A 75 33.61 -105.34 23.92
C LYS A 75 33.00 -104.67 22.68
N ALA A 76 32.60 -105.46 21.69
CA ALA A 76 31.97 -104.96 20.47
C ALA A 76 30.71 -104.13 20.76
N PHE A 77 29.89 -104.55 21.74
CA PHE A 77 28.75 -103.77 22.22
C PHE A 77 29.16 -102.44 22.84
N GLN A 78 30.16 -102.40 23.73
CA GLN A 78 30.60 -101.15 24.36
C GLN A 78 31.22 -100.17 23.36
N ASP A 79 32.02 -100.68 22.43
CA ASP A 79 32.62 -99.87 21.35
C ASP A 79 31.53 -99.30 20.42
N TYR A 80 30.52 -100.11 20.05
CA TYR A 80 29.36 -99.63 19.28
C TYR A 80 28.50 -98.63 20.07
N LYS A 81 28.13 -98.93 21.32
CA LYS A 81 27.33 -98.04 22.18
C LYS A 81 27.99 -96.67 22.32
N LYS A 82 29.31 -96.62 22.52
CA LYS A 82 30.08 -95.37 22.60
C LYS A 82 30.00 -94.59 21.29
N ASN A 83 30.16 -95.25 20.14
CA ASN A 83 30.09 -94.60 18.83
C ASN A 83 28.67 -94.12 18.49
N ALA A 84 27.64 -94.91 18.79
CA ALA A 84 26.24 -94.56 18.59
C ALA A 84 25.83 -93.34 19.44
N PHE A 85 26.23 -93.31 20.71
CA PHE A 85 25.99 -92.16 21.59
C PHE A 85 26.75 -90.90 21.11
N LEU A 86 28.00 -91.05 20.64
CA LEU A 86 28.78 -89.90 20.13
C LEU A 86 28.17 -89.30 18.85
N GLU A 87 27.68 -90.14 17.93
CA GLU A 87 27.00 -89.64 16.73
C GLU A 87 25.63 -89.04 17.06
N ALA A 88 24.90 -89.58 18.05
CA ALA A 88 23.66 -89.00 18.55
C ALA A 88 23.86 -87.63 19.23
N ASP A 89 24.89 -87.47 20.06
CA ASP A 89 25.27 -86.19 20.68
C ASP A 89 25.68 -85.15 19.60
N LYS A 90 26.33 -85.59 18.53
CA LYS A 90 26.67 -84.78 17.35
C LYS A 90 25.45 -84.37 16.54
N GLN A 91 24.48 -85.26 16.34
CA GLN A 91 23.18 -84.94 15.73
C GLN A 91 22.42 -83.90 16.58
N CYS A 92 22.34 -84.10 17.90
CA CYS A 92 21.76 -83.13 18.84
C CYS A 92 22.46 -81.76 18.74
N SER A 93 23.80 -81.75 18.65
CA SER A 93 24.61 -80.52 18.53
C SER A 93 24.30 -79.76 17.24
N ASN A 94 24.20 -80.46 16.10
CA ASN A 94 23.90 -79.90 14.79
C ASN A 94 22.47 -79.35 14.73
N ALA A 95 21.50 -80.11 15.24
CA ALA A 95 20.11 -79.67 15.33
C ALA A 95 19.99 -78.41 16.21
N LYS A 96 20.61 -78.40 17.40
CA LYS A 96 20.67 -77.23 18.28
C LYS A 96 21.20 -75.98 17.56
N HIS A 97 22.28 -76.10 16.80
CA HIS A 97 22.85 -74.97 16.06
C HIS A 97 21.90 -74.45 14.96
N ASN A 98 21.20 -75.35 14.27
CA ASN A 98 20.17 -74.97 13.29
C ASN A 98 18.97 -74.26 13.94
N MET A 99 18.50 -74.74 15.09
CA MET A 99 17.46 -74.06 15.88
C MET A 99 17.93 -72.65 16.29
N GLU A 100 19.15 -72.52 16.81
CA GLU A 100 19.73 -71.24 17.22
C GLU A 100 19.74 -70.25 16.06
N LYS A 101 20.16 -70.69 14.87
CA LYS A 101 20.19 -69.87 13.65
C LYS A 101 18.79 -69.40 13.24
N LYS A 102 17.78 -70.28 13.28
CA LYS A 102 16.37 -69.95 12.98
C LYS A 102 15.82 -68.90 13.96
N ILE A 103 16.00 -69.13 15.26
CA ILE A 103 15.49 -68.25 16.32
C ILE A 103 16.20 -66.89 16.30
N ARG A 104 17.53 -66.87 16.17
CA ARG A 104 18.32 -65.64 16.08
C ARG A 104 17.91 -64.79 14.88
N ALA A 105 17.70 -65.39 13.71
CA ALA A 105 17.21 -64.69 12.53
C ALA A 105 15.83 -64.06 12.76
N ALA A 106 14.91 -64.80 13.38
CA ALA A 106 13.58 -64.30 13.75
C ALA A 106 13.68 -63.11 14.74
N CYS A 107 14.51 -63.19 15.78
CA CYS A 107 14.71 -62.10 16.73
C CYS A 107 15.36 -60.83 16.14
N THR A 108 16.03 -60.93 14.98
CA THR A 108 16.70 -59.79 14.32
C THR A 108 15.88 -59.12 13.22
N ALA A 109 14.73 -59.66 12.83
CA ALA A 109 13.94 -59.07 11.75
C ALA A 109 13.19 -57.80 12.22
N PRO A 110 13.09 -56.76 11.37
CA PRO A 110 12.47 -55.48 11.73
C PRO A 110 10.95 -55.63 11.96
N GLY A 111 10.42 -54.94 12.98
CA GLY A 111 8.98 -54.98 13.31
C GLY A 111 8.47 -56.31 13.85
N VAL A 112 9.37 -57.20 14.32
CA VAL A 112 8.99 -58.54 14.79
C VAL A 112 8.18 -58.50 16.09
N LYS A 113 7.14 -59.34 16.12
CA LYS A 113 6.33 -59.62 17.31
C LYS A 113 6.87 -60.85 18.02
N VAL A 114 6.91 -60.81 19.35
CA VAL A 114 7.34 -61.95 20.20
C VAL A 114 6.57 -63.24 19.86
N SER A 115 5.28 -63.13 19.51
CA SER A 115 4.47 -64.28 19.08
C SER A 115 5.01 -65.00 17.83
N ALA A 116 5.60 -64.29 16.88
CA ALA A 116 6.21 -64.91 15.70
C ALA A 116 7.51 -65.66 16.04
N VAL A 117 8.28 -65.16 17.00
CA VAL A 117 9.49 -65.84 17.52
C VAL A 117 9.11 -67.10 18.30
N ILE A 118 8.05 -67.05 19.11
CA ILE A 118 7.51 -68.22 19.81
C ILE A 118 7.10 -69.31 18.80
N GLN A 119 6.39 -68.94 17.73
CA GLN A 119 5.98 -69.91 16.69
C GLN A 119 7.19 -70.56 15.97
N VAL A 120 8.27 -69.80 15.73
CA VAL A 120 9.53 -70.34 15.19
C VAL A 120 10.22 -71.28 16.18
N LEU A 121 10.20 -70.96 17.48
CA LEU A 121 10.72 -71.81 18.55
C LEU A 121 9.92 -73.12 18.67
N GLU A 122 8.59 -73.06 18.69
CA GLU A 122 7.69 -74.23 18.72
C GLU A 122 7.96 -75.17 17.53
N THR A 123 8.05 -74.62 16.33
CA THR A 123 8.36 -75.39 15.11
C THR A 123 9.74 -76.05 15.20
N ALA A 124 10.75 -75.30 15.66
CA ALA A 124 12.11 -75.80 15.84
C ALA A 124 12.20 -76.89 16.92
N LEU A 125 11.37 -76.81 17.97
CA LEU A 125 11.27 -77.83 19.02
C LEU A 125 10.68 -79.14 18.48
N ALA A 126 9.58 -79.08 17.74
CA ALA A 126 8.98 -80.28 17.12
C ALA A 126 9.94 -80.97 16.13
N GLU A 127 10.73 -80.20 15.38
CA GLU A 127 11.82 -80.74 14.53
C GLU A 127 12.91 -81.44 15.37
N TYR A 128 13.33 -80.86 16.49
CA TYR A 128 14.36 -81.45 17.37
C TYR A 128 13.86 -82.73 18.07
N GLU A 129 12.62 -82.73 18.55
CA GLU A 129 12.01 -83.88 19.21
C GLU A 129 11.90 -85.10 18.29
N THR A 130 11.65 -84.88 17.00
CA THR A 130 11.52 -85.95 16.00
C THR A 130 12.84 -86.37 15.35
N SER A 131 13.81 -85.46 15.22
CA SER A 131 15.09 -85.74 14.54
C SER A 131 16.23 -86.25 15.45
N CYS A 132 16.18 -85.94 16.74
CA CYS A 132 17.28 -86.24 17.67
C CYS A 132 16.97 -87.42 18.59
N THR A 133 17.98 -88.24 18.90
CA THR A 133 17.90 -89.40 19.79
C THR A 133 19.10 -89.40 20.75
N GLY A 134 19.17 -90.37 21.67
CA GLY A 134 20.33 -90.55 22.55
C GLY A 134 20.22 -89.91 23.94
N PRO A 135 21.07 -90.33 24.89
CA PRO A 135 20.93 -90.01 26.32
C PRO A 135 21.14 -88.53 26.66
N ALA A 136 21.83 -87.76 25.80
CA ALA A 136 22.05 -86.33 26.02
C ALA A 136 20.88 -85.44 25.56
N LYS A 137 19.96 -85.95 24.71
CA LYS A 137 18.95 -85.18 23.96
C LYS A 137 18.28 -84.08 24.78
N TRP A 138 17.65 -84.46 25.89
CA TRP A 138 16.85 -83.56 26.73
C TRP A 138 17.71 -82.60 27.56
N ARG A 139 18.87 -83.05 28.04
CA ARG A 139 19.84 -82.19 28.76
C ARG A 139 20.37 -81.08 27.85
N MET A 140 20.69 -81.40 26.59
CA MET A 140 21.13 -80.43 25.60
C MET A 140 20.02 -79.45 25.21
N LEU A 141 18.79 -79.95 25.06
CA LEU A 141 17.63 -79.11 24.74
C LEU A 141 17.28 -78.13 25.87
N ALA A 142 17.27 -78.59 27.13
CA ALA A 142 17.01 -77.73 28.28
C ALA A 142 18.07 -76.63 28.43
N ALA A 143 19.35 -76.96 28.24
CA ALA A 143 20.43 -75.97 28.25
C ALA A 143 20.29 -74.95 27.10
N PHE A 144 19.89 -75.40 25.91
CA PHE A 144 19.63 -74.54 24.76
C PHE A 144 18.45 -73.60 24.98
N LEU A 145 17.32 -74.11 25.48
CA LEU A 145 16.13 -73.32 25.77
C LEU A 145 16.44 -72.18 26.74
N ARG A 146 17.20 -72.46 27.80
CA ARG A 146 17.66 -71.42 28.73
C ARG A 146 18.51 -70.36 28.03
N GLN A 147 19.49 -70.76 27.22
CA GLN A 147 20.33 -69.82 26.45
C GLN A 147 19.53 -68.95 25.45
N CYS A 148 18.50 -69.51 24.82
CA CYS A 148 17.62 -68.76 23.92
C CYS A 148 16.75 -67.74 24.65
N LEU A 149 16.23 -68.10 25.81
CA LEU A 149 15.44 -67.20 26.67
C LEU A 149 16.31 -66.08 27.25
N GLU A 150 17.48 -66.41 27.81
CA GLU A 150 18.41 -65.45 28.43
C GLU A 150 19.14 -64.54 27.41
N GLY A 151 19.20 -64.94 26.13
CA GLY A 151 19.86 -64.19 25.06
C GLY A 151 18.87 -63.57 24.06
N PRO A 152 18.74 -64.14 22.83
CA PRO A 152 18.07 -63.47 21.71
C PRO A 152 16.60 -63.12 21.95
N ILE A 153 15.88 -63.84 22.82
CA ILE A 153 14.49 -63.54 23.16
C ILE A 153 14.42 -62.37 24.16
N LEU A 154 15.26 -62.38 25.20
CA LEU A 154 15.37 -61.25 26.15
C LEU A 154 15.82 -59.97 25.44
N ASP A 155 16.83 -60.05 24.57
CA ASP A 155 17.33 -58.93 23.75
C ASP A 155 16.21 -58.29 22.90
N LEU A 156 15.33 -59.12 22.30
CA LEU A 156 14.18 -58.63 21.55
C LEU A 156 13.17 -57.92 22.46
N CYS A 157 12.83 -58.51 23.61
CA CYS A 157 11.92 -57.90 24.58
C CYS A 157 12.45 -56.54 25.09
N LEU A 158 13.75 -56.44 25.41
CA LEU A 158 14.39 -55.20 25.84
C LEU A 158 14.38 -54.13 24.73
N LYS A 159 14.64 -54.52 23.46
CA LYS A 159 14.54 -53.59 22.32
C LYS A 159 13.13 -53.03 22.15
N LEU A 160 12.11 -53.89 22.21
CA LEU A 160 10.71 -53.47 22.09
C LEU A 160 10.28 -52.55 23.24
N ILE A 161 10.76 -52.79 24.47
CA ILE A 161 10.51 -51.90 25.62
C ILE A 161 11.17 -50.53 25.37
N ASN A 162 12.45 -50.51 24.99
CA ASN A 162 13.19 -49.26 24.71
C ASN A 162 12.56 -48.46 23.55
N GLU A 163 12.08 -49.14 22.51
CA GLU A 163 11.36 -48.54 21.39
C GLU A 163 10.08 -47.84 21.87
N VAL A 164 9.23 -48.54 22.64
CA VAL A 164 8.01 -47.97 23.24
C VAL A 164 8.32 -46.82 24.22
N GLU A 165 9.40 -46.90 25.00
CA GLU A 165 9.83 -45.78 25.86
C GLU A 165 10.31 -44.57 25.06
N SER A 166 11.00 -44.79 23.93
CA SER A 166 11.40 -43.71 23.01
C SER A 166 10.21 -43.07 22.30
N GLU A 167 9.21 -43.86 21.87
CA GLU A 167 7.95 -43.35 21.33
C GLU A 167 7.20 -42.53 22.37
N LYS A 168 7.04 -43.06 23.60
CA LYS A 168 6.36 -42.38 24.72
C LYS A 168 7.02 -41.05 25.07
N THR A 169 8.35 -41.00 25.13
CA THR A 169 9.08 -39.74 25.40
C THR A 169 8.94 -38.75 24.24
N SER A 170 9.01 -39.21 22.98
CA SER A 170 8.75 -38.36 21.80
C SER A 170 7.33 -37.79 21.78
N PHE A 171 6.33 -38.60 22.15
CA PHE A 171 4.93 -38.18 22.25
C PHE A 171 4.74 -37.16 23.37
N THR A 172 5.35 -37.40 24.54
CA THR A 172 5.32 -36.46 25.68
C THR A 172 5.92 -35.10 25.31
N LEU A 173 7.02 -35.07 24.53
CA LEU A 173 7.60 -33.83 24.03
C LEU A 173 6.68 -33.11 23.03
N ARG A 174 6.00 -33.85 22.14
CA ARG A 174 4.98 -33.26 21.24
C ARG A 174 3.80 -32.68 22.01
N CYS A 175 3.31 -33.36 23.06
CA CYS A 175 2.24 -32.83 23.92
C CYS A 175 2.64 -31.48 24.53
N ARG A 176 3.83 -31.38 25.15
CA ARG A 176 4.34 -30.12 25.71
C ARG A 176 4.48 -29.03 24.66
N SER A 177 5.06 -29.35 23.50
CA SER A 177 5.17 -28.38 22.39
C SER A 177 3.81 -27.88 21.89
N ASN A 178 2.76 -28.71 21.94
CA ASN A 178 1.40 -28.29 21.57
C ASN A 178 0.75 -27.45 22.68
N GLU A 179 1.01 -27.77 23.96
CA GLU A 179 0.59 -26.97 25.12
C GLU A 179 1.20 -25.55 25.06
N ASP A 180 2.51 -25.43 24.79
CA ASP A 180 3.21 -24.16 24.61
C ASP A 180 2.62 -23.33 23.45
N GLN A 181 2.30 -23.98 22.32
CA GLN A 181 1.64 -23.33 21.17
C GLN A 181 0.22 -22.84 21.51
N LEU A 182 -0.56 -23.62 22.27
CA LEU A 182 -1.88 -23.22 22.74
C LEU A 182 -1.81 -22.03 23.70
N GLU A 183 -0.82 -21.99 24.60
CA GLU A 183 -0.63 -20.85 25.50
C GLU A 183 -0.22 -19.57 24.74
N LEU A 184 0.62 -19.69 23.71
CA LEU A 184 0.97 -18.57 22.83
C LEU A 184 -0.25 -18.04 22.07
N LEU A 185 -1.05 -18.92 21.46
CA LEU A 185 -2.28 -18.54 20.76
C LEU A 185 -3.30 -17.89 21.70
N LYS A 186 -3.41 -18.39 22.94
CA LYS A 186 -4.27 -17.78 23.97
C LYS A 186 -3.82 -16.35 24.31
N LYS A 187 -2.52 -16.11 24.52
CA LYS A 187 -1.98 -14.75 24.77
C LYS A 187 -2.20 -13.81 23.59
N GLN A 188 -2.07 -14.31 22.35
CA GLN A 188 -2.38 -13.54 21.14
C GLN A 188 -3.88 -13.18 21.04
N LEU A 189 -4.78 -14.10 21.42
CA LEU A 189 -6.21 -13.85 21.47
C LEU A 189 -6.55 -12.78 22.53
N GLU A 190 -6.03 -12.90 23.75
CA GLU A 190 -6.23 -11.92 24.83
C GLU A 190 -5.74 -10.51 24.43
N ALA A 191 -4.58 -10.42 23.75
CA ALA A 191 -4.08 -9.16 23.20
C ALA A 191 -5.01 -8.58 22.12
N ASN A 192 -5.54 -9.41 21.21
CA ASN A 192 -6.48 -8.99 20.18
C ASN A 192 -7.80 -8.49 20.79
N GLU A 193 -8.35 -9.19 21.79
CA GLU A 193 -9.55 -8.76 22.52
C GLU A 193 -9.33 -7.43 23.25
N SER A 194 -8.16 -7.23 23.85
CA SER A 194 -7.75 -5.95 24.45
C SER A 194 -7.74 -4.82 23.41
N HIS A 195 -7.09 -5.02 22.26
CA HIS A 195 -7.07 -4.05 21.16
C HIS A 195 -8.48 -3.76 20.62
N LYS A 196 -9.32 -4.78 20.44
CA LYS A 196 -10.73 -4.63 20.02
C LYS A 196 -11.52 -3.79 21.03
N SER A 197 -11.34 -4.03 22.33
CA SER A 197 -11.94 -3.24 23.41
C SER A 197 -11.48 -1.78 23.37
N GLU A 198 -10.20 -1.53 23.10
CA GLU A 198 -9.66 -0.18 22.97
C GLU A 198 -10.20 0.55 21.73
N TYR A 199 -10.27 -0.11 20.57
CA TYR A 199 -10.90 0.45 19.37
C TYR A 199 -12.36 0.81 19.63
N LEU A 200 -13.14 -0.05 20.27
CA LEU A 200 -14.53 0.24 20.64
C LEU A 200 -14.65 1.44 21.59
N LYS A 201 -13.73 1.59 22.56
CA LYS A 201 -13.66 2.79 23.42
C LYS A 201 -13.38 4.06 22.61
N ARG A 202 -12.43 4.03 21.67
CA ARG A 202 -12.09 5.17 20.80
C ARG A 202 -13.28 5.56 19.90
N TYR A 203 -13.96 4.60 19.29
CA TYR A 203 -15.18 4.86 18.51
C TYR A 203 -16.30 5.48 19.37
N LYS A 204 -16.53 4.95 20.58
CA LYS A 204 -17.53 5.50 21.51
C LYS A 204 -17.19 6.93 21.95
N ALA A 205 -15.91 7.23 22.18
CA ALA A 205 -15.46 8.60 22.49
C ALA A 205 -15.72 9.56 21.31
N ALA A 206 -15.33 9.18 20.09
CA ALA A 206 -15.56 9.99 18.89
C ALA A 206 -17.06 10.25 18.62
N ILE A 207 -17.94 9.26 18.87
CA ILE A 207 -19.39 9.43 18.78
C ILE A 207 -19.87 10.46 19.82
N ASN A 208 -19.43 10.35 21.08
CA ASN A 208 -19.79 11.29 22.14
C ASN A 208 -19.32 12.72 21.82
N GLU A 209 -18.12 12.89 21.28
CA GLU A 209 -17.58 14.19 20.85
C GLU A 209 -18.40 14.79 19.69
N LYS A 210 -18.74 13.98 18.67
CA LYS A 210 -19.62 14.41 17.57
C LYS A 210 -21.01 14.80 18.08
N GLN A 211 -21.57 14.07 19.03
CA GLN A 211 -22.87 14.38 19.63
C GLN A 211 -22.81 15.67 20.47
N LYS A 212 -21.75 15.89 21.24
CA LYS A 212 -21.51 17.16 21.94
C LYS A 212 -21.41 18.33 20.96
N ALA A 213 -20.56 18.22 19.94
CA ALA A 213 -20.43 19.26 18.91
C ALA A 213 -21.75 19.55 18.17
N SER A 214 -22.58 18.53 17.95
CA SER A 214 -23.93 18.69 17.38
C SER A 214 -24.86 19.48 18.30
N VAL A 215 -24.84 19.21 19.61
CA VAL A 215 -25.59 19.98 20.62
C VAL A 215 -25.10 21.42 20.69
N ASP A 216 -23.78 21.65 20.68
CA ASP A 216 -23.18 22.99 20.69
C ASP A 216 -23.55 23.79 19.43
N LEU A 217 -23.52 23.15 18.24
CA LEU A 217 -23.97 23.75 16.97
C LEU A 217 -25.47 24.06 16.98
N SER A 218 -26.31 23.16 17.52
CA SER A 218 -27.74 23.39 17.66
C SER A 218 -28.06 24.57 18.57
N SER A 219 -27.35 24.69 19.70
CA SER A 219 -27.43 25.85 20.60
C SER A 219 -27.03 27.15 19.89
N ASN A 220 -25.91 27.14 19.14
CA ASN A 220 -25.48 28.28 18.35
C ASN A 220 -26.49 28.67 17.26
N LEU A 221 -27.11 27.71 16.58
CA LEU A 221 -28.17 27.97 15.61
C LEU A 221 -29.44 28.55 16.26
N ALA A 222 -29.82 28.07 17.46
CA ALA A 222 -30.91 28.66 18.22
C ALA A 222 -30.61 30.12 18.62
N ASN A 223 -29.39 30.39 19.10
CA ASN A 223 -28.93 31.75 19.44
C ASN A 223 -28.81 32.67 18.22
N LEU A 224 -28.53 32.14 17.03
CA LEU A 224 -28.57 32.91 15.78
C LEU A 224 -30.01 33.19 15.34
N ARG A 225 -30.92 32.22 15.44
CA ARG A 225 -32.35 32.41 15.14
C ARG A 225 -33.00 33.47 16.03
N THR A 226 -32.72 33.47 17.33
CA THR A 226 -33.23 34.52 18.23
C THR A 226 -32.67 35.89 17.87
N LYS A 227 -31.37 35.99 17.55
CA LYS A 227 -30.78 37.24 17.03
C LYS A 227 -31.45 37.71 15.73
N CYS A 228 -31.72 36.81 14.78
CA CYS A 228 -32.45 37.15 13.55
C CYS A 228 -33.85 37.67 13.88
N SER A 229 -34.63 37.00 14.75
CA SER A 229 -35.95 37.49 15.21
C SER A 229 -35.87 38.91 15.77
N THR A 230 -34.93 39.17 16.70
CA THR A 230 -34.77 40.52 17.27
C THR A 230 -34.33 41.58 16.24
N LEU A 231 -33.66 41.17 15.17
CA LEU A 231 -33.24 42.07 14.09
C LEU A 231 -34.40 42.33 13.11
N GLU A 232 -35.20 41.31 12.80
CA GLU A 232 -36.45 41.42 12.03
C GLU A 232 -37.46 42.33 12.75
N GLU A 233 -37.66 42.14 14.07
CA GLU A 233 -38.47 43.02 14.92
C GLU A 233 -37.99 44.48 14.87
N ARG A 234 -36.68 44.72 14.94
CA ARG A 234 -36.08 46.06 14.79
C ARG A 234 -36.30 46.64 13.38
N CYS A 235 -36.13 45.84 12.33
CA CYS A 235 -36.39 46.27 10.95
C CYS A 235 -37.87 46.64 10.76
N VAL A 236 -38.80 45.90 11.37
CA VAL A 236 -40.23 46.24 11.39
C VAL A 236 -40.50 47.53 12.17
N SER A 237 -39.84 47.76 13.32
CA SER A 237 -39.96 49.03 14.07
C SER A 237 -39.48 50.22 13.25
N ILE A 238 -38.27 50.14 12.70
CA ILE A 238 -37.68 51.20 11.87
C ILE A 238 -38.53 51.47 10.61
N SER A 239 -39.12 50.43 10.02
CA SER A 239 -40.02 50.60 8.88
C SER A 239 -41.29 51.38 9.26
N LYS A 240 -41.88 51.09 10.43
CA LYS A 240 -43.04 51.83 10.97
C LYS A 240 -42.69 53.29 11.29
N GLU A 241 -41.52 53.52 11.90
CA GLU A 241 -41.00 54.87 12.19
C GLU A 241 -40.77 55.66 10.88
N LEU A 242 -40.19 55.03 9.87
CA LEU A 242 -39.95 55.62 8.56
C LEU A 242 -41.27 55.93 7.81
N ASP A 243 -42.26 55.05 7.90
CA ASP A 243 -43.58 55.33 7.35
C ASP A 243 -44.29 56.44 8.14
N HIS A 244 -44.14 56.53 9.47
CA HIS A 244 -44.65 57.66 10.25
C HIS A 244 -44.03 58.99 9.80
N VAL A 245 -42.70 59.07 9.69
CA VAL A 245 -41.99 60.26 9.19
C VAL A 245 -42.39 60.61 7.75
N ARG A 246 -42.69 59.63 6.90
CA ARG A 246 -43.24 59.87 5.55
C ARG A 246 -44.61 60.55 5.61
N HIS A 247 -45.51 60.09 6.49
CA HIS A 247 -46.83 60.72 6.70
C HIS A 247 -46.67 62.15 7.22
N GLU A 248 -45.80 62.39 8.21
CA GLU A 248 -45.50 63.74 8.69
C GLU A 248 -44.93 64.64 7.58
N CYS A 249 -44.04 64.12 6.73
CA CYS A 249 -43.51 64.87 5.58
C CYS A 249 -44.59 65.20 4.54
N THR A 250 -45.55 64.31 4.29
CA THR A 250 -46.69 64.61 3.41
C THR A 250 -47.62 65.64 4.04
N ASP A 251 -47.89 65.56 5.34
CA ASP A 251 -48.72 66.54 6.06
C ASP A 251 -48.06 67.93 6.06
N TRP A 252 -46.76 68.01 6.28
CA TRP A 252 -46.00 69.26 6.18
C TRP A 252 -45.98 69.82 4.75
N ARG A 253 -45.88 68.97 3.73
CA ARG A 253 -45.99 69.39 2.33
C ARG A 253 -47.37 69.99 2.05
N VAL A 254 -48.45 69.32 2.46
CA VAL A 254 -49.83 69.80 2.28
C VAL A 254 -50.05 71.14 3.02
N LYS A 255 -49.57 71.27 4.26
CA LYS A 255 -49.62 72.54 5.01
C LYS A 255 -48.85 73.66 4.29
N TYR A 256 -47.68 73.36 3.73
CA TYR A 256 -46.89 74.31 2.96
C TYR A 256 -47.59 74.72 1.66
N GLU A 257 -48.10 73.76 0.87
CA GLU A 257 -48.88 74.03 -0.35
C GLU A 257 -50.15 74.85 -0.06
N GLN A 258 -50.81 74.59 1.08
CA GLN A 258 -51.94 75.39 1.55
C GLN A 258 -51.53 76.83 1.88
N SER A 259 -50.42 77.03 2.59
CA SER A 259 -49.89 78.36 2.91
C SER A 259 -49.45 79.13 1.65
N VAL A 260 -48.80 78.47 0.69
CA VAL A 260 -48.47 79.04 -0.63
C VAL A 260 -49.75 79.44 -1.38
N SER A 261 -50.79 78.60 -1.34
CA SER A 261 -52.08 78.90 -1.97
C SER A 261 -52.80 80.09 -1.32
N GLN A 262 -52.73 80.20 0.01
CA GLN A 262 -53.25 81.35 0.77
C GLN A 262 -52.50 82.64 0.39
N HIS A 263 -51.17 82.64 0.42
CA HIS A 263 -50.37 83.80 0.02
C HIS A 263 -50.59 84.20 -1.44
N LYS A 264 -50.81 83.24 -2.34
CA LYS A 264 -51.17 83.56 -3.73
C LYS A 264 -52.54 84.24 -3.82
N ALA A 265 -53.55 83.76 -3.09
CA ALA A 265 -54.86 84.40 -3.04
C ALA A 265 -54.81 85.81 -2.39
N GLU A 266 -53.95 86.02 -1.40
CA GLU A 266 -53.66 87.34 -0.84
C GLU A 266 -52.96 88.26 -1.85
N GLN A 267 -51.97 87.75 -2.58
CA GLN A 267 -51.29 88.47 -3.66
C GLN A 267 -52.29 88.88 -4.76
N ASP A 268 -53.12 87.95 -5.24
CA ASP A 268 -54.16 88.22 -6.25
C ASP A 268 -55.16 89.27 -5.74
N ARG A 269 -55.50 89.26 -4.44
CA ARG A 269 -56.32 90.30 -3.79
C ARG A 269 -55.61 91.66 -3.75
N PHE A 270 -54.31 91.72 -3.46
CA PHE A 270 -53.55 92.97 -3.51
C PHE A 270 -53.41 93.50 -4.94
N VAL A 271 -53.22 92.64 -5.93
CA VAL A 271 -53.23 93.00 -7.37
C VAL A 271 -54.58 93.57 -7.78
N ALA A 272 -55.70 92.96 -7.36
CA ALA A 272 -57.04 93.50 -7.62
C ALA A 272 -57.28 94.86 -6.93
N GLN A 273 -56.74 95.06 -5.72
CA GLN A 273 -56.78 96.36 -5.04
C GLN A 273 -55.94 97.42 -5.77
N LEU A 274 -54.74 97.07 -6.24
CA LEU A 274 -53.90 97.95 -7.06
C LEU A 274 -54.61 98.34 -8.35
N ALA A 275 -55.16 97.40 -9.11
CA ALA A 275 -55.91 97.68 -10.34
C ALA A 275 -57.14 98.58 -10.09
N SER A 276 -57.82 98.43 -8.95
CA SER A 276 -58.91 99.32 -8.53
C SER A 276 -58.42 100.73 -8.19
N LEU A 277 -57.26 100.86 -7.54
CA LEU A 277 -56.61 102.14 -7.25
C LEU A 277 -56.08 102.82 -8.52
N GLU A 278 -55.48 102.08 -9.45
CA GLU A 278 -55.04 102.57 -10.76
C GLU A 278 -56.22 103.04 -11.62
N SER A 279 -57.31 102.28 -11.65
CA SER A 279 -58.57 102.70 -12.31
C SER A 279 -59.14 103.98 -11.70
N ARG A 280 -59.14 104.09 -10.37
CA ARG A 280 -59.51 105.34 -9.66
C ARG A 280 -58.55 106.48 -9.98
N HIS A 281 -57.25 106.23 -10.05
CA HIS A 281 -56.22 107.22 -10.38
C HIS A 281 -56.44 107.74 -11.79
N SER A 282 -56.56 106.85 -12.78
CA SER A 282 -56.85 107.19 -14.18
C SER A 282 -58.16 107.97 -14.32
N SER A 283 -59.22 107.59 -13.58
CA SER A 283 -60.47 108.36 -13.53
C SER A 283 -60.29 109.76 -12.91
N ALA A 284 -59.47 109.90 -11.88
CA ALA A 284 -59.15 111.18 -11.26
C ALA A 284 -58.27 112.05 -12.18
N GLU A 285 -57.29 111.47 -12.87
CA GLU A 285 -56.49 112.14 -13.91
C GLU A 285 -57.37 112.60 -15.09
N GLY A 286 -58.31 111.77 -15.55
CA GLY A 286 -59.28 112.15 -16.58
C GLY A 286 -60.15 113.33 -16.15
N LYS A 287 -60.65 113.33 -14.91
CA LYS A 287 -61.39 114.47 -14.33
C LYS A 287 -60.53 115.73 -14.19
N LEU A 288 -59.26 115.56 -13.83
CA LEU A 288 -58.29 116.66 -13.71
C LEU A 288 -57.89 117.21 -15.09
N GLY A 289 -57.84 116.36 -16.12
CA GLY A 289 -57.71 116.76 -17.53
C GLY A 289 -58.90 117.61 -17.98
N ALA A 290 -60.12 117.11 -17.78
CA ALA A 290 -61.35 117.86 -18.10
C ALA A 290 -61.44 119.21 -17.33
N ALA A 291 -61.03 119.23 -16.05
CA ALA A 291 -60.98 120.47 -15.28
C ALA A 291 -59.94 121.47 -15.83
N ARG A 292 -58.79 121.00 -16.31
CA ARG A 292 -57.79 121.85 -17.00
C ARG A 292 -58.32 122.38 -18.33
N GLU A 293 -59.04 121.57 -19.09
CA GLU A 293 -59.63 121.96 -20.38
C GLU A 293 -60.76 122.99 -20.20
N HIS A 294 -61.63 122.81 -19.21
CA HIS A 294 -62.61 123.83 -18.80
C HIS A 294 -61.94 125.13 -18.33
N ALA A 295 -60.84 125.05 -17.57
CA ALA A 295 -60.11 126.24 -17.15
C ALA A 295 -59.45 126.98 -18.33
N ALA A 296 -58.91 126.25 -19.31
CA ALA A 296 -58.37 126.84 -20.54
C ALA A 296 -59.47 127.54 -21.37
N SER A 297 -60.62 126.89 -21.57
CA SER A 297 -61.77 127.49 -22.27
C SER A 297 -62.29 128.76 -21.56
N ALA A 298 -62.36 128.75 -20.23
CA ALA A 298 -62.73 129.94 -19.46
C ALA A 298 -61.69 131.07 -19.56
N GLN A 299 -60.41 130.73 -19.71
CA GLN A 299 -59.34 131.69 -19.96
C GLN A 299 -59.42 132.30 -21.36
N ASP A 300 -59.74 131.50 -22.38
CA ASP A 300 -59.96 131.97 -23.76
C ASP A 300 -61.21 132.86 -23.85
N GLU A 301 -62.31 132.49 -23.21
CA GLU A 301 -63.50 133.35 -23.07
C GLU A 301 -63.16 134.68 -22.36
N ALA A 302 -62.38 134.64 -21.28
CA ALA A 302 -61.92 135.85 -20.60
C ALA A 302 -61.04 136.72 -21.51
N ALA A 303 -60.21 136.12 -22.37
CA ALA A 303 -59.41 136.83 -23.37
C ALA A 303 -60.30 137.48 -24.45
N GLU A 304 -61.36 136.80 -24.90
CA GLU A 304 -62.36 137.38 -25.79
C GLU A 304 -63.09 138.57 -25.14
N TRP A 305 -63.54 138.44 -23.89
CA TRP A 305 -64.21 139.53 -23.17
C TRP A 305 -63.28 140.73 -22.98
N LYS A 306 -62.00 140.49 -22.68
CA LYS A 306 -60.97 141.55 -22.65
C LYS A 306 -60.85 142.26 -24.00
N LYS A 307 -60.79 141.51 -25.10
CA LYS A 307 -60.71 142.05 -26.48
C LYS A 307 -61.97 142.84 -26.87
N LYS A 308 -63.16 142.38 -26.46
CA LYS A 308 -64.44 143.10 -26.62
C LYS A 308 -64.44 144.42 -25.83
N TYR A 309 -63.92 144.42 -24.60
CA TYR A 309 -63.79 145.61 -23.76
C TYR A 309 -62.78 146.62 -24.33
N GLU A 310 -61.62 146.17 -24.80
CA GLU A 310 -60.63 147.02 -25.49
C GLU A 310 -61.22 147.68 -26.74
N MET A 311 -62.01 146.93 -27.54
CA MET A 311 -62.72 147.49 -28.70
C MET A 311 -63.73 148.57 -28.32
N ALA A 312 -64.52 148.34 -27.25
CA ALA A 312 -65.47 149.32 -26.73
C ALA A 312 -64.75 150.58 -26.18
N ALA A 313 -63.60 150.43 -25.53
CA ALA A 313 -62.79 151.54 -25.06
C ALA A 313 -62.22 152.40 -26.21
N VAL A 314 -61.81 151.78 -27.32
CA VAL A 314 -61.38 152.51 -28.54
C VAL A 314 -62.56 153.26 -29.20
N GLN A 315 -63.76 152.67 -29.20
CA GLN A 315 -64.98 153.33 -29.68
C GLN A 315 -65.40 154.51 -28.77
N ALA A 316 -65.27 154.37 -27.45
CA ALA A 316 -65.50 155.47 -26.52
C ALA A 316 -64.49 156.62 -26.69
N LYS A 317 -63.21 156.29 -26.92
CA LYS A 317 -62.16 157.29 -27.17
C LYS A 317 -62.41 158.11 -28.44
N THR A 318 -62.80 157.45 -29.53
CA THR A 318 -63.15 158.14 -30.79
C THR A 318 -64.47 158.93 -30.73
N ALA A 319 -65.35 158.65 -29.77
CA ALA A 319 -66.49 159.51 -29.46
C ALA A 319 -66.06 160.78 -28.68
N LEU A 320 -65.11 160.66 -27.74
CA LEU A 320 -64.53 161.79 -27.01
C LEU A 320 -63.77 162.76 -27.92
N GLU A 321 -63.00 162.26 -28.88
CA GLU A 321 -62.27 163.08 -29.87
C GLU A 321 -63.22 163.86 -30.80
N ARG A 322 -64.46 163.39 -31.02
CA ARG A 322 -65.52 164.13 -31.74
C ARG A 322 -66.24 165.17 -30.88
N LEU A 323 -66.29 164.99 -29.56
CA LEU A 323 -66.81 166.00 -28.62
C LEU A 323 -65.84 167.17 -28.44
N ALA A 324 -64.53 166.90 -28.43
CA ALA A 324 -63.49 167.91 -28.31
C ALA A 324 -63.51 168.95 -29.45
N SER A 325 -63.71 168.51 -30.70
CA SER A 325 -63.75 169.42 -31.87
C SER A 325 -65.01 170.28 -31.97
N VAL A 326 -66.11 169.88 -31.29
CA VAL A 326 -67.33 170.69 -31.17
C VAL A 326 -67.19 171.76 -30.07
N GLN A 327 -66.53 171.42 -28.95
CA GLN A 327 -66.28 172.35 -27.85
C GLN A 327 -65.42 173.56 -28.27
N GLU A 328 -64.48 173.36 -29.21
CA GLU A 328 -63.58 174.41 -29.71
C GLU A 328 -64.32 175.48 -30.54
N GLN A 329 -65.46 175.15 -31.17
CA GLN A 329 -66.31 176.14 -31.85
C GLN A 329 -67.20 176.93 -30.88
N ILE A 330 -67.65 176.32 -29.77
CA ILE A 330 -68.54 176.95 -28.78
C ILE A 330 -67.81 178.05 -27.99
N ASN A 331 -66.52 177.85 -27.68
CA ASN A 331 -65.71 178.83 -26.95
C ASN A 331 -65.54 180.18 -27.67
N LYS A 332 -65.79 180.26 -29.00
CA LYS A 332 -65.61 181.47 -29.80
C LYS A 332 -66.78 182.47 -29.71
N ILE A 333 -67.92 182.07 -29.16
CA ILE A 333 -69.14 182.90 -29.03
C ILE A 333 -69.36 183.35 -27.57
N ALA A 334 -68.79 182.64 -26.58
CA ALA A 334 -68.95 182.98 -25.17
C ALA A 334 -68.28 184.31 -24.76
N GLN A 335 -67.25 184.74 -25.50
CA GLN A 335 -66.40 185.88 -25.14
C GLN A 335 -67.06 187.26 -25.28
N GLU A 336 -68.22 187.36 -25.94
CA GLU A 336 -68.96 188.63 -26.12
C GLU A 336 -70.08 188.85 -25.08
N ARG A 337 -70.43 187.85 -24.26
CA ARG A 337 -71.51 187.95 -23.26
C ARG A 337 -71.06 188.14 -21.80
N GLU A 338 -69.76 188.02 -21.52
CA GLU A 338 -69.23 188.04 -20.16
C GLU A 338 -69.22 189.44 -19.48
N SER A 339 -69.43 190.50 -20.25
CA SER A 339 -69.40 191.89 -19.77
C SER A 339 -70.69 192.36 -19.07
N SER A 340 -71.82 191.66 -19.22
CA SER A 340 -73.14 192.20 -18.86
C SER A 340 -73.77 191.68 -17.56
N ILE A 341 -73.21 190.65 -16.90
CA ILE A 341 -73.90 189.92 -15.81
C ILE A 341 -73.20 190.06 -14.43
N ARG A 342 -72.07 190.80 -14.35
CA ARG A 342 -71.30 190.98 -13.09
C ARG A 342 -71.93 191.94 -12.05
N ALA A 343 -73.21 192.28 -12.16
CA ALA A 343 -73.82 193.37 -11.38
C ALA A 343 -74.56 192.96 -10.09
N GLU A 344 -75.25 191.80 -10.04
CA GLU A 344 -76.34 191.60 -9.05
C GLU A 344 -76.31 190.24 -8.30
N PHE A 345 -75.13 189.80 -7.83
CA PHE A 345 -75.02 188.70 -6.84
C PHE A 345 -74.34 189.17 -5.54
N ALA A 346 -75.07 189.97 -4.75
CA ALA A 346 -74.67 190.36 -3.40
C ALA A 346 -75.80 190.11 -2.38
N SER A 347 -75.53 189.19 -1.44
CA SER A 347 -76.37 188.76 -0.31
C SER A 347 -77.60 187.87 -0.66
N HIS A 348 -78.02 186.92 0.20
CA HIS A 348 -77.50 186.53 1.51
C HIS A 348 -77.63 185.02 1.75
N LEU A 349 -76.76 184.47 2.59
CA LEU A 349 -76.67 183.05 2.95
C LEU A 349 -76.46 182.94 4.47
N GLU A 350 -77.34 182.25 5.22
CA GLU A 350 -77.05 181.59 6.52
C GLU A 350 -78.24 180.74 7.04
N GLY A 351 -77.98 179.65 7.81
CA GLY A 351 -78.96 178.85 8.57
C GLY A 351 -79.00 177.35 8.20
N LYS A 352 -78.01 176.49 8.54
CA LYS A 352 -77.71 175.84 9.85
C LYS A 352 -78.86 174.98 10.41
N GLU A 353 -78.75 173.65 10.39
CA GLU A 353 -78.17 172.76 11.44
C GLU A 353 -78.92 172.75 12.79
N GLU A 354 -79.94 171.87 12.90
CA GLU A 354 -80.41 171.20 14.14
C GLU A 354 -81.26 169.96 13.70
N GLU A 355 -81.79 169.16 14.63
CA GLU A 355 -82.69 168.01 14.39
C GLU A 355 -82.09 166.68 13.86
N ILE A 356 -80.87 166.37 14.32
CA ILE A 356 -80.64 165.00 14.79
C ILE A 356 -81.63 164.71 15.95
N ARG A 357 -81.95 163.42 16.19
CA ARG A 357 -82.21 162.82 17.54
C ARG A 357 -83.63 162.43 18.02
N LYS A 358 -84.62 162.10 17.16
CA LYS A 358 -85.90 161.49 17.64
C LYS A 358 -86.27 160.12 17.03
N LEU A 359 -85.91 159.08 17.80
CA LEU A 359 -86.73 157.90 18.20
C LEU A 359 -87.16 156.90 17.11
N VAL A 360 -86.96 155.58 17.21
CA VAL A 360 -87.11 154.62 18.34
C VAL A 360 -88.54 154.53 18.89
N ALA A 361 -89.44 153.81 18.21
CA ALA A 361 -90.50 152.95 18.79
C ALA A 361 -91.34 152.22 17.72
N LYS A 362 -91.94 151.08 18.11
CA LYS A 362 -92.85 150.17 17.36
C LYS A 362 -92.16 149.33 16.25
N ILE A 363 -91.89 148.02 16.39
CA ILE A 363 -92.17 146.97 17.39
C ILE A 363 -93.67 146.58 17.58
N ARG A 364 -93.97 145.31 17.23
CA ARG A 364 -95.11 144.41 17.57
C ARG A 364 -96.50 144.63 16.93
N GLU A 365 -96.92 143.63 16.14
CA GLU A 365 -98.12 142.74 16.26
C GLU A 365 -98.10 141.75 15.04
N ALA A 366 -98.10 140.42 15.23
CA ALA A 366 -99.22 139.45 15.46
C ALA A 366 -99.94 139.06 14.13
N GLU A 367 -99.94 137.81 13.61
CA GLU A 367 -100.49 136.49 14.05
C GLU A 367 -101.96 136.20 13.60
N SER A 368 -102.17 135.11 12.83
CA SER A 368 -103.38 134.22 12.74
C SER A 368 -103.25 133.20 11.58
N GLU A 369 -103.03 131.89 11.81
CA GLU A 369 -104.02 130.77 11.88
C GLU A 369 -104.55 130.27 10.51
N GLU A 370 -104.49 128.98 10.11
CA GLU A 370 -105.00 127.71 10.67
C GLU A 370 -106.53 127.51 10.58
N SER A 371 -107.03 127.07 9.41
CA SER A 371 -108.31 126.36 9.30
C SER A 371 -108.49 125.65 7.93
N VAL A 372 -109.42 124.68 7.87
CA VAL A 372 -109.97 123.99 6.68
C VAL A 372 -109.05 122.98 5.97
N LEU A 373 -108.84 121.82 6.60
CA LEU A 373 -108.33 120.59 5.96
C LEU A 373 -109.19 119.33 6.28
N THR A 374 -110.44 119.53 6.72
CA THR A 374 -111.15 118.54 7.56
C THR A 374 -112.52 118.07 7.03
N GLU A 375 -112.81 118.20 5.71
CA GLU A 375 -114.18 117.93 5.20
C GLU A 375 -114.26 117.12 3.89
N ARG A 376 -113.17 116.47 3.45
CA ARG A 376 -113.14 115.72 2.16
C ARG A 376 -112.79 114.23 2.25
N LEU A 377 -112.77 113.66 3.46
CA LEU A 377 -112.32 112.29 3.73
C LEU A 377 -113.47 111.34 4.12
N LEU A 378 -114.63 111.43 3.45
CA LEU A 378 -115.85 110.67 3.84
C LEU A 378 -116.73 110.22 2.66
N VAL A 379 -116.14 109.89 1.50
CA VAL A 379 -116.88 109.40 0.30
C VAL A 379 -116.24 108.16 -0.36
N VAL A 380 -115.13 107.62 0.18
CA VAL A 380 -114.36 106.53 -0.47
C VAL A 380 -114.49 105.15 0.22
N GLU A 381 -115.15 105.05 1.38
CA GLU A 381 -115.21 103.82 2.18
C GLU A 381 -116.26 102.75 1.78
N SER A 382 -117.13 103.00 0.79
CA SER A 382 -118.29 102.12 0.50
C SER A 382 -118.15 101.19 -0.72
N LYS A 383 -116.92 100.75 -1.07
CA LYS A 383 -116.70 99.81 -2.20
C LYS A 383 -115.79 98.60 -1.93
N THR A 384 -115.51 98.28 -0.68
CA THR A 384 -114.63 97.17 -0.25
C THR A 384 -115.38 96.06 0.49
N GLN A 385 -116.60 95.71 0.05
CA GLN A 385 -117.36 94.57 0.57
C GLN A 385 -117.88 93.69 -0.58
N GLY A 386 -117.07 92.71 -1.01
CA GLY A 386 -117.41 91.78 -2.09
C GLY A 386 -116.49 90.56 -2.22
N HIS A 387 -115.18 90.72 -2.05
CA HIS A 387 -114.17 89.66 -2.28
C HIS A 387 -113.89 88.76 -1.06
N ASN A 388 -114.94 88.26 -0.38
CA ASN A 388 -114.76 87.46 0.85
C ASN A 388 -115.45 86.08 0.83
N LYS A 389 -115.81 85.56 -0.36
CA LYS A 389 -116.35 84.20 -0.56
C LYS A 389 -115.47 83.31 -1.47
N GLU A 390 -114.67 83.90 -2.34
CA GLU A 390 -113.68 83.16 -3.16
C GLU A 390 -112.42 82.81 -2.34
N THR A 391 -112.04 83.68 -1.40
CA THR A 391 -110.91 83.56 -0.45
C THR A 391 -111.09 82.50 0.63
N THR A 392 -112.26 81.88 0.72
CA THR A 392 -112.53 80.70 1.56
C THR A 392 -112.47 79.41 0.75
N GLY A 393 -113.05 79.38 -0.46
CA GLY A 393 -112.97 78.21 -1.36
C GLY A 393 -111.53 77.85 -1.72
N LEU A 394 -110.75 78.83 -2.17
CA LEU A 394 -109.31 78.64 -2.47
C LEU A 394 -108.50 78.22 -1.23
N ARG A 395 -108.96 78.54 -0.01
CA ARG A 395 -108.25 78.21 1.23
C ARG A 395 -108.43 76.75 1.63
N ASP A 396 -109.61 76.18 1.39
CA ASP A 396 -109.87 74.77 1.67
C ASP A 396 -109.29 73.86 0.58
N GLU A 397 -109.27 74.31 -0.69
CA GLU A 397 -108.55 73.63 -1.77
C GLU A 397 -107.02 73.63 -1.54
N ILE A 398 -106.45 74.74 -1.06
CA ILE A 398 -105.04 74.79 -0.60
C ILE A 398 -104.78 73.79 0.55
N LYS A 399 -105.69 73.64 1.52
CA LYS A 399 -105.53 72.64 2.59
C LYS A 399 -105.53 71.21 2.05
N GLU A 400 -106.47 70.87 1.17
CA GLU A 400 -106.54 69.52 0.60
C GLU A 400 -105.30 69.20 -0.25
N LEU A 401 -104.81 70.16 -1.03
CA LEU A 401 -103.55 70.03 -1.76
C LEU A 401 -102.34 69.92 -0.82
N THR A 402 -102.34 70.63 0.32
CA THR A 402 -101.30 70.53 1.35
C THR A 402 -101.28 69.14 1.97
N SER A 403 -102.42 68.59 2.40
CA SER A 403 -102.49 67.21 2.94
C SER A 403 -102.08 66.15 1.92
N LYS A 404 -102.41 66.34 0.63
CA LYS A 404 -101.94 65.44 -0.45
C LYS A 404 -100.42 65.55 -0.66
N LEU A 405 -99.85 66.75 -0.56
CA LEU A 405 -98.40 66.96 -0.61
C LEU A 405 -97.67 66.32 0.58
N GLU A 406 -98.23 66.44 1.78
CA GLU A 406 -97.69 65.80 3.00
C GLU A 406 -97.73 64.27 2.88
N TYR A 407 -98.85 63.69 2.45
CA TYR A 407 -98.95 62.24 2.18
C TYR A 407 -97.91 61.76 1.14
N LEU A 408 -97.75 62.49 0.03
CA LEU A 408 -96.76 62.15 -1.00
C LEU A 408 -95.31 62.33 -0.50
N ARG A 409 -95.04 63.34 0.33
CA ARG A 409 -93.76 63.58 0.98
C ARG A 409 -93.40 62.44 1.93
N ASP A 410 -94.31 62.04 2.81
CA ASP A 410 -94.08 60.93 3.74
C ASP A 410 -93.85 59.61 2.99
N ARG A 411 -94.59 59.38 1.90
CA ARG A 411 -94.38 58.22 1.02
C ARG A 411 -93.03 58.27 0.32
N ALA A 412 -92.58 59.44 -0.13
CA ALA A 412 -91.25 59.62 -0.71
C ALA A 412 -90.13 59.36 0.32
N VAL A 413 -90.24 59.89 1.55
CA VAL A 413 -89.29 59.63 2.64
C VAL A 413 -89.26 58.15 3.03
N SER A 414 -90.41 57.46 3.00
CA SER A 414 -90.48 56.01 3.23
C SER A 414 -89.73 55.21 2.15
N TYR A 415 -89.91 55.54 0.86
CA TYR A 415 -89.15 54.91 -0.22
C TYR A 415 -87.66 55.26 -0.18
N GLU A 416 -87.29 56.49 0.20
CA GLU A 416 -85.90 56.88 0.38
C GLU A 416 -85.23 56.08 1.51
N LYS A 417 -85.96 55.83 2.62
CA LYS A 417 -85.49 54.95 3.70
C LYS A 417 -85.32 53.50 3.23
N GLN A 418 -86.24 52.97 2.41
CA GLN A 418 -86.09 51.64 1.81
C GLN A 418 -84.89 51.56 0.85
N ALA A 419 -84.70 52.56 -0.01
CA ALA A 419 -83.54 52.64 -0.90
C ALA A 419 -82.22 52.71 -0.13
N ARG A 420 -82.16 53.46 0.98
CA ARG A 420 -80.99 53.50 1.88
C ARG A 420 -80.69 52.15 2.54
N MET A 421 -81.70 51.38 2.93
CA MET A 421 -81.49 50.01 3.46
C MET A 421 -80.97 49.07 2.37
N LEU A 422 -81.55 49.07 1.17
CA LEU A 422 -81.11 48.23 0.06
C LEU A 422 -79.67 48.57 -0.40
N GLU A 423 -79.29 49.84 -0.40
CA GLU A 423 -77.92 50.26 -0.72
C GLU A 423 -76.91 49.82 0.37
N GLN A 424 -77.32 49.82 1.65
CA GLN A 424 -76.51 49.25 2.74
C GLN A 424 -76.37 47.72 2.63
N GLU A 425 -77.45 47.00 2.30
CA GLU A 425 -77.42 45.55 2.07
C GLU A 425 -76.53 45.19 0.87
N LYS A 426 -76.65 45.93 -0.25
CA LYS A 426 -75.79 45.79 -1.43
C LYS A 426 -74.31 46.00 -1.08
N ASN A 427 -73.98 47.06 -0.35
CA ASN A 427 -72.60 47.33 0.06
C ASN A 427 -72.07 46.22 0.99
N HIS A 428 -72.87 45.75 1.95
CA HIS A 428 -72.50 44.65 2.82
C HIS A 428 -72.26 43.33 2.05
N LEU A 429 -73.12 43.02 1.08
CA LEU A 429 -72.95 41.84 0.21
C LEU A 429 -71.70 41.97 -0.69
N GLN A 430 -71.42 43.17 -1.21
CA GLN A 430 -70.23 43.45 -2.02
C GLN A 430 -68.94 43.32 -1.19
N GLU A 431 -68.90 43.86 0.04
CA GLU A 431 -67.80 43.66 0.97
C GLU A 431 -67.61 42.18 1.33
N LYS A 432 -68.70 41.45 1.59
CA LYS A 432 -68.65 40.01 1.86
C LYS A 432 -68.07 39.24 0.68
N PHE A 433 -68.54 39.51 -0.55
CA PHE A 433 -68.03 38.89 -1.77
C PHE A 433 -66.54 39.15 -1.97
N LEU A 434 -66.09 40.40 -1.82
CA LEU A 434 -64.66 40.75 -1.87
C LEU A 434 -63.84 40.06 -0.77
N SER A 435 -64.41 39.85 0.43
CA SER A 435 -63.77 39.10 1.51
C SER A 435 -63.67 37.59 1.20
N GLU A 436 -64.62 37.02 0.47
CA GLU A 436 -64.57 35.63 0.02
C GLU A 436 -63.56 35.46 -1.11
N CYS A 437 -63.51 36.36 -2.11
CA CYS A 437 -62.47 36.35 -3.14
C CYS A 437 -61.06 36.35 -2.54
N LYS A 438 -60.77 37.23 -1.58
CA LYS A 438 -59.48 37.24 -0.87
C LYS A 438 -59.16 35.92 -0.17
N LYS A 439 -60.14 35.27 0.46
CA LYS A 439 -59.97 33.95 1.09
C LYS A 439 -59.68 32.86 0.07
N TYR A 440 -60.30 32.92 -1.13
CA TYR A 440 -59.99 32.02 -2.23
C TYR A 440 -58.57 32.23 -2.77
N ASP A 441 -58.15 33.49 -3.00
CA ASP A 441 -56.79 33.82 -3.42
C ASP A 441 -55.74 33.31 -2.42
N GLU A 442 -55.97 33.53 -1.11
CA GLU A 442 -55.12 32.98 -0.05
C GLU A 442 -55.08 31.45 -0.05
N ALA A 443 -56.22 30.79 -0.26
CA ALA A 443 -56.30 29.33 -0.31
C ALA A 443 -55.56 28.76 -1.53
N GLU A 444 -55.68 29.41 -2.69
CA GLU A 444 -54.95 29.03 -3.90
C GLU A 444 -53.43 29.23 -3.74
N GLN A 445 -53.01 30.33 -3.10
CA GLN A 445 -51.61 30.56 -2.75
C GLN A 445 -51.07 29.48 -1.80
N ARG A 446 -51.84 29.13 -0.74
CA ARG A 446 -51.50 28.03 0.19
C ARG A 446 -51.38 26.68 -0.53
N TYR A 447 -52.30 26.38 -1.44
CA TYR A 447 -52.23 25.18 -2.29
C TYR A 447 -50.97 25.18 -3.15
N LYS A 448 -50.67 26.29 -3.85
CA LYS A 448 -49.46 26.44 -4.68
C LYS A 448 -48.16 26.35 -3.87
N SER A 449 -48.12 26.79 -2.60
CA SER A 449 -46.97 26.52 -1.72
C SER A 449 -46.87 25.03 -1.37
N ALA A 450 -47.96 24.40 -0.94
CA ALA A 450 -47.97 22.98 -0.59
C ALA A 450 -47.58 22.08 -1.78
N GLU A 451 -48.01 22.42 -3.00
CA GLU A 451 -47.64 21.71 -4.23
C GLU A 451 -46.13 21.85 -4.53
N ARG A 452 -45.55 23.05 -4.38
CA ARG A 452 -44.09 23.25 -4.55
C ARG A 452 -43.29 22.50 -3.50
N ASP A 453 -43.74 22.48 -2.26
CA ASP A 453 -43.02 21.81 -1.18
C ASP A 453 -43.17 20.28 -1.27
N ALA A 454 -44.32 19.78 -1.75
CA ALA A 454 -44.49 18.37 -2.12
C ALA A 454 -43.56 17.96 -3.28
N LYS A 455 -43.41 18.79 -4.33
CA LYS A 455 -42.47 18.56 -5.43
C LYS A 455 -41.03 18.47 -4.94
N LYS A 456 -40.57 19.44 -4.13
CA LYS A 456 -39.24 19.39 -3.50
C LYS A 456 -39.04 18.13 -2.64
N ALA A 457 -40.07 17.71 -1.90
CA ALA A 457 -39.98 16.49 -1.08
C ALA A 457 -39.85 15.22 -1.93
N VAL A 458 -40.52 15.16 -3.10
CA VAL A 458 -40.34 14.07 -4.07
C VAL A 458 -38.95 14.10 -4.69
N GLU A 459 -38.49 15.27 -5.15
CA GLU A 459 -37.14 15.45 -5.72
C GLU A 459 -36.03 15.06 -4.74
N LEU A 460 -36.15 15.46 -3.46
CA LEU A 460 -35.22 15.04 -2.40
C LEU A 460 -35.29 13.52 -2.13
N ALA A 461 -36.47 12.92 -2.21
CA ALA A 461 -36.61 11.47 -2.06
C ALA A 461 -36.02 10.70 -3.25
N ASP A 462 -36.09 11.22 -4.48
CA ASP A 462 -35.42 10.65 -5.65
C ASP A 462 -33.90 10.86 -5.63
N ALA A 463 -33.43 12.02 -5.17
CA ALA A 463 -32.01 12.24 -4.91
C ALA A 463 -31.46 11.22 -3.90
N ALA A 464 -32.13 11.05 -2.75
CA ALA A 464 -31.75 10.06 -1.73
C ALA A 464 -31.81 8.61 -2.26
N ARG A 465 -32.80 8.27 -3.10
CA ARG A 465 -32.87 6.95 -3.77
C ARG A 465 -31.69 6.72 -4.71
N THR A 466 -31.34 7.70 -5.53
CA THR A 466 -30.24 7.57 -6.51
C THR A 466 -28.87 7.54 -5.82
N GLU A 467 -28.68 8.32 -4.76
CA GLU A 467 -27.48 8.26 -3.90
C GLU A 467 -27.34 6.91 -3.20
N ALA A 468 -28.43 6.36 -2.64
CA ALA A 468 -28.42 5.01 -2.03
C ALA A 468 -28.05 3.91 -3.04
N ILE A 469 -28.56 4.00 -4.28
CA ILE A 469 -28.19 3.08 -5.38
C ILE A 469 -26.71 3.24 -5.77
N ALA A 470 -26.18 4.47 -5.79
CA ALA A 470 -24.77 4.73 -6.07
C ALA A 470 -23.87 4.13 -4.99
N TYR A 471 -24.17 4.40 -3.71
CA TYR A 471 -23.45 3.84 -2.57
C TYR A 471 -23.47 2.30 -2.57
N GLN A 472 -24.61 1.67 -2.87
CA GLN A 472 -24.68 0.21 -2.98
C GLN A 472 -23.79 -0.33 -4.12
N LYS A 473 -23.78 0.32 -5.29
CA LYS A 473 -22.88 -0.05 -6.40
C LYS A 473 -21.40 0.13 -6.04
N GLU A 474 -21.04 1.15 -5.28
CA GLU A 474 -19.66 1.34 -4.79
C GLU A 474 -19.25 0.27 -3.78
N LYS A 475 -20.15 -0.08 -2.86
CA LYS A 475 -19.97 -1.20 -1.92
C LYS A 475 -19.77 -2.52 -2.66
N ASP A 476 -20.58 -2.82 -3.68
CA ASP A 476 -20.47 -4.05 -4.47
C ASP A 476 -19.12 -4.12 -5.22
N LYS A 477 -18.69 -3.00 -5.82
CA LYS A 477 -17.34 -2.87 -6.44
C LYS A 477 -16.21 -3.06 -5.43
N ALA A 478 -16.33 -2.48 -4.24
CA ALA A 478 -15.33 -2.62 -3.17
C ALA A 478 -15.22 -4.08 -2.69
N GLN A 479 -16.36 -4.79 -2.58
CA GLN A 479 -16.38 -6.22 -2.29
C GLN A 479 -15.73 -7.05 -3.41
N GLN A 480 -16.05 -6.76 -4.68
CA GLN A 480 -15.43 -7.42 -5.84
C GLN A 480 -13.91 -7.23 -5.86
N LEU A 481 -13.41 -6.00 -5.65
CA LEU A 481 -11.98 -5.70 -5.53
C LEU A 481 -11.31 -6.41 -4.34
N SER A 482 -12.04 -6.60 -3.24
CA SER A 482 -11.54 -7.38 -2.09
C SER A 482 -11.36 -8.85 -2.45
N ILE A 483 -12.30 -9.45 -3.18
CA ILE A 483 -12.22 -10.84 -3.63
C ILE A 483 -11.06 -11.03 -4.62
N GLU A 484 -10.90 -10.09 -5.57
CA GLU A 484 -9.78 -10.11 -6.51
C GLU A 484 -8.41 -10.01 -5.81
N LYS A 485 -8.29 -9.12 -4.81
CA LYS A 485 -7.08 -9.01 -3.99
C LYS A 485 -6.76 -10.30 -3.25
N VAL A 486 -7.76 -10.97 -2.66
CA VAL A 486 -7.56 -12.28 -2.01
C VAL A 486 -7.07 -13.33 -3.04
N ALA A 487 -7.69 -13.41 -4.22
CA ALA A 487 -7.27 -14.33 -5.27
C ALA A 487 -5.86 -14.03 -5.85
N VAL A 488 -5.38 -12.79 -5.74
CA VAL A 488 -3.97 -12.44 -6.03
C VAL A 488 -3.06 -12.90 -4.88
N ILE A 489 -3.42 -12.61 -3.62
CA ILE A 489 -2.65 -13.02 -2.44
C ILE A 489 -2.48 -14.54 -2.41
N GLU A 490 -3.53 -15.33 -2.63
CA GLU A 490 -3.41 -16.78 -2.67
C GLU A 490 -2.53 -17.30 -3.83
N ARG A 491 -2.47 -16.58 -4.97
CA ARG A 491 -1.58 -16.97 -6.07
C ARG A 491 -0.11 -16.72 -5.72
N VAL A 492 0.16 -15.58 -5.06
CA VAL A 492 1.49 -15.25 -4.55
C VAL A 492 1.89 -16.21 -3.43
N GLN A 493 1.00 -16.54 -2.49
CA GLN A 493 1.28 -17.49 -1.41
C GLN A 493 1.69 -18.85 -1.98
N ARG A 494 0.91 -19.42 -2.92
CA ARG A 494 1.27 -20.68 -3.60
C ARG A 494 2.62 -20.61 -4.33
N GLN A 495 3.10 -19.42 -4.72
CA GLN A 495 4.43 -19.24 -5.31
C GLN A 495 5.52 -19.17 -4.23
N VAL A 496 5.27 -18.52 -3.10
CA VAL A 496 6.15 -18.55 -1.93
C VAL A 496 6.32 -19.98 -1.43
N ASP A 497 5.22 -20.73 -1.24
CA ASP A 497 5.24 -22.12 -0.77
C ASP A 497 6.11 -23.02 -1.69
N ARG A 498 6.06 -22.80 -3.02
CA ARG A 498 6.93 -23.51 -3.99
C ARG A 498 8.41 -23.13 -3.82
N LEU A 499 8.72 -21.85 -3.70
CA LEU A 499 10.09 -21.36 -3.50
C LEU A 499 10.68 -21.82 -2.16
N GLU A 500 9.86 -21.93 -1.11
CA GLU A 500 10.27 -22.51 0.17
C GLU A 500 10.59 -24.00 0.04
N GLN A 501 9.78 -24.77 -0.69
CA GLN A 501 10.07 -26.18 -0.98
C GLN A 501 11.34 -26.35 -1.81
N GLU A 502 11.55 -25.52 -2.83
CA GLU A 502 12.79 -25.50 -3.64
C GLU A 502 14.02 -25.17 -2.76
N LYS A 503 13.92 -24.17 -1.87
CA LYS A 503 14.96 -23.84 -0.89
C LYS A 503 15.29 -25.03 0.03
N VAL A 504 14.28 -25.76 0.52
CA VAL A 504 14.49 -26.96 1.35
C VAL A 504 15.19 -28.06 0.56
N ASN A 505 14.81 -28.28 -0.70
CA ASN A 505 15.45 -29.26 -1.57
C ASN A 505 16.93 -28.92 -1.83
N LEU A 506 17.22 -27.65 -2.15
CA LEU A 506 18.58 -27.14 -2.37
C LEU A 506 19.45 -27.21 -1.10
N LEU A 507 18.89 -26.92 0.09
CA LEU A 507 19.61 -27.12 1.35
C LEU A 507 19.93 -28.61 1.59
N GLY A 508 19.02 -29.52 1.22
CA GLY A 508 19.29 -30.96 1.23
C GLY A 508 20.40 -31.37 0.26
N GLU A 509 20.48 -30.75 -0.92
CA GLU A 509 21.58 -30.94 -1.87
C GLU A 509 22.92 -30.44 -1.34
N VAL A 510 22.96 -29.24 -0.78
CA VAL A 510 24.16 -28.68 -0.14
C VAL A 510 24.65 -29.58 1.00
N GLN A 511 23.74 -30.09 1.85
CA GLN A 511 24.13 -31.02 2.92
C GLN A 511 24.67 -32.35 2.37
N ARG A 512 24.09 -32.90 1.28
CA ARG A 512 24.63 -34.09 0.62
C ARG A 512 26.03 -33.86 0.05
N MET A 513 26.28 -32.68 -0.54
CA MET A 513 27.59 -32.30 -1.06
C MET A 513 28.61 -32.08 0.06
N HIS A 514 28.23 -31.45 1.18
CA HIS A 514 29.11 -31.30 2.34
C HIS A 514 29.46 -32.67 2.96
N ASN A 515 28.53 -33.61 3.00
CA ASN A 515 28.79 -34.95 3.49
C ASN A 515 29.79 -35.69 2.57
N SER A 516 29.60 -35.63 1.25
CA SER A 516 30.52 -36.28 0.30
C SER A 516 31.89 -35.60 0.23
N GLU A 517 31.97 -34.29 0.44
CA GLU A 517 33.23 -33.56 0.63
C GLU A 517 33.96 -34.02 1.90
N SER A 518 33.25 -34.15 3.02
CA SER A 518 33.80 -34.66 4.29
C SER A 518 34.32 -36.10 4.17
N ASP A 519 33.59 -36.97 3.46
CA ASP A 519 34.03 -38.34 3.17
C ASP A 519 35.27 -38.37 2.27
N ALA A 520 35.32 -37.50 1.25
CA ALA A 520 36.47 -37.34 0.37
C ALA A 520 37.70 -36.83 1.13
N TRP A 521 37.54 -35.81 1.98
CA TRP A 521 38.59 -35.29 2.87
C TRP A 521 39.13 -36.37 3.82
N SER A 522 38.24 -37.14 4.43
CA SER A 522 38.63 -38.26 5.32
C SER A 522 39.46 -39.30 4.57
N LYS A 523 39.10 -39.59 3.31
CA LYS A 523 39.84 -40.50 2.43
C LYS A 523 41.17 -39.93 1.96
N VAL A 524 41.25 -38.63 1.66
CA VAL A 524 42.51 -37.93 1.34
C VAL A 524 43.46 -38.00 2.52
N THR A 525 43.00 -37.64 3.72
CA THR A 525 43.79 -37.69 4.97
C THR A 525 44.38 -39.09 5.23
N LEU A 526 43.60 -40.15 4.97
CA LEU A 526 44.05 -41.54 5.09
C LEU A 526 45.08 -41.95 4.01
N LEU A 527 45.00 -41.36 2.82
CA LEU A 527 46.00 -41.60 1.77
C LEU A 527 47.29 -40.84 2.05
N GLU A 528 47.20 -39.60 2.55
CA GLU A 528 48.35 -38.79 2.97
C GLU A 528 49.12 -39.46 4.11
N SER A 529 48.44 -39.99 5.14
CA SER A 529 49.12 -40.72 6.22
C SER A 529 49.85 -41.96 5.69
N ARG A 530 49.24 -42.71 4.75
CA ARG A 530 49.86 -43.88 4.14
C ARG A 530 51.01 -43.53 3.17
N VAL A 531 51.00 -42.32 2.59
CA VAL A 531 52.14 -41.80 1.82
C VAL A 531 53.28 -41.42 2.77
N ALA A 532 53.00 -40.71 3.86
CA ALA A 532 54.01 -40.37 4.87
C ALA A 532 54.65 -41.62 5.52
N GLU A 533 53.88 -42.67 5.77
CA GLU A 533 54.41 -43.98 6.18
C GLU A 533 55.38 -44.57 5.15
N ARG A 534 55.04 -44.51 3.86
CA ARG A 534 55.89 -45.00 2.75
C ARG A 534 57.14 -44.18 2.54
N GLU A 535 57.06 -42.86 2.67
CA GLU A 535 58.20 -41.96 2.62
C GLU A 535 59.17 -42.28 3.77
N LYS A 536 58.65 -42.46 4.99
CA LYS A 536 59.46 -42.90 6.14
C LYS A 536 60.09 -44.29 5.94
N GLU A 537 59.34 -45.27 5.41
CA GLU A 537 59.89 -46.59 5.06
C GLU A 537 61.05 -46.48 4.04
N MET A 538 60.93 -45.58 3.05
CA MET A 538 62.01 -45.31 2.08
C MET A 538 63.22 -44.63 2.72
N ASP A 539 63.01 -43.63 3.59
CA ASP A 539 64.09 -42.93 4.30
C ASP A 539 64.84 -43.86 5.26
N ASP A 540 64.14 -44.78 5.95
CA ASP A 540 64.75 -45.82 6.79
C ASP A 540 65.60 -46.79 5.93
N LEU A 541 65.11 -47.19 4.74
CA LEU A 541 65.85 -48.03 3.80
C LEU A 541 67.09 -47.32 3.21
N LEU A 542 66.95 -46.04 2.84
CA LEU A 542 68.05 -45.21 2.35
C LEU A 542 69.11 -45.00 3.43
N SER A 543 68.70 -44.76 4.67
CA SER A 543 69.60 -44.63 5.82
C SER A 543 70.39 -45.92 6.05
N ARG A 544 69.72 -47.09 6.11
CA ARG A 544 70.38 -48.40 6.21
C ARG A 544 71.32 -48.68 5.03
N SER A 545 70.95 -48.28 3.81
CA SER A 545 71.82 -48.43 2.64
C SER A 545 73.07 -47.54 2.73
N ASN A 546 72.93 -46.31 3.22
CA ASN A 546 74.06 -45.41 3.46
C ASN A 546 74.95 -45.88 4.62
N GLU A 547 74.38 -46.45 5.68
CA GLU A 547 75.15 -47.12 6.75
C GLU A 547 75.95 -48.30 6.21
N GLN A 548 75.34 -49.18 5.40
CA GLN A 548 76.03 -50.29 4.75
C GLN A 548 77.14 -49.82 3.80
N ARG A 549 76.91 -48.77 3.01
CA ARG A 549 77.94 -48.14 2.18
C ARG A 549 79.07 -47.56 3.03
N SER A 550 78.73 -46.85 4.11
CA SER A 550 79.70 -46.27 5.06
C SER A 550 80.56 -47.34 5.73
N SER A 551 79.96 -48.44 6.20
CA SER A 551 80.73 -49.57 6.75
C SER A 551 81.61 -50.25 5.70
N THR A 552 81.13 -50.36 4.46
CA THR A 552 81.92 -50.91 3.34
C THR A 552 83.13 -50.02 3.01
N VAL A 553 82.91 -48.70 2.92
CA VAL A 553 83.99 -47.71 2.74
C VAL A 553 85.00 -47.80 3.87
N ARG A 554 84.56 -47.87 5.14
CA ARG A 554 85.46 -48.02 6.30
C ARG A 554 86.28 -49.32 6.29
N VAL A 555 85.74 -50.41 5.74
CA VAL A 555 86.50 -51.65 5.51
C VAL A 555 87.49 -51.50 4.37
N LEU A 556 87.13 -50.83 3.27
CA LEU A 556 88.05 -50.55 2.17
C LEU A 556 89.19 -49.60 2.60
N GLU A 557 88.90 -48.61 3.45
CA GLU A 557 89.90 -47.72 4.04
C GLU A 557 90.88 -48.48 4.95
N SER A 558 90.40 -49.43 5.76
CA SER A 558 91.28 -50.24 6.61
C SER A 558 92.15 -51.21 5.80
N LEU A 559 91.60 -51.83 4.74
CA LEU A 559 92.36 -52.63 3.77
C LEU A 559 93.39 -51.78 3.00
N LEU A 560 93.05 -50.55 2.63
CA LEU A 560 93.99 -49.62 2.00
C LEU A 560 95.09 -49.16 2.98
N ALA A 561 94.77 -49.04 4.26
CA ALA A 561 95.76 -48.75 5.30
C ALA A 561 96.72 -49.94 5.53
N THR A 562 96.24 -51.18 5.53
CA THR A 562 97.10 -52.37 5.62
C THR A 562 97.92 -52.58 4.35
N GLU A 563 97.38 -52.31 3.16
CA GLU A 563 98.11 -52.32 1.89
C GLU A 563 99.26 -51.30 1.90
N ARG A 564 98.99 -50.06 2.33
CA ARG A 564 100.02 -49.02 2.52
C ARG A 564 101.06 -49.40 3.56
N ALA A 565 100.68 -50.04 4.66
CA ALA A 565 101.61 -50.54 5.67
C ALA A 565 102.51 -51.65 5.12
N ALA A 566 101.95 -52.61 4.38
CA ALA A 566 102.69 -53.67 3.70
C ALA A 566 103.65 -53.11 2.64
N ARG A 567 103.21 -52.11 1.85
CA ARG A 567 104.09 -51.36 0.94
C ARG A 567 105.22 -50.62 1.66
N ALA A 568 104.94 -49.96 2.78
CA ALA A 568 105.97 -49.29 3.58
C ALA A 568 106.99 -50.30 4.15
N GLU A 569 106.54 -51.50 4.53
CA GLU A 569 107.43 -52.57 4.97
C GLU A 569 108.24 -53.17 3.80
N ALA A 570 107.64 -53.34 2.62
CA ALA A 570 108.33 -53.73 1.40
C ALA A 570 109.39 -52.70 0.98
N ASN A 571 109.08 -51.40 1.06
CA ASN A 571 110.04 -50.33 0.83
C ASN A 571 111.18 -50.37 1.86
N LYS A 572 110.90 -50.57 3.16
CA LYS A 572 111.96 -50.75 4.17
C LYS A 572 112.86 -51.96 3.87
N ARG A 573 112.30 -53.08 3.37
CA ARG A 573 113.10 -54.23 2.91
C ARG A 573 113.94 -53.88 1.67
N ALA A 574 113.39 -53.13 0.72
CA ALA A 574 114.10 -52.65 -0.46
C ALA A 574 115.22 -51.65 -0.12
N GLU A 575 115.00 -50.75 0.84
CA GLU A 575 116.01 -49.83 1.39
C GLU A 575 117.12 -50.59 2.12
N ALA A 576 116.78 -51.60 2.94
CA ALA A 576 117.77 -52.45 3.59
C ALA A 576 118.62 -53.24 2.59
N LEU A 577 118.00 -53.78 1.53
CA LEU A 577 118.71 -54.41 0.41
C LEU A 577 119.56 -53.39 -0.36
N SER A 578 119.07 -52.17 -0.59
CA SER A 578 119.81 -51.09 -1.25
C SER A 578 121.04 -50.68 -0.45
N LEU A 579 120.94 -50.59 0.88
CA LEU A 579 122.08 -50.36 1.77
C LEU A 579 123.09 -51.52 1.76
N GLN A 580 122.63 -52.78 1.69
CA GLN A 580 123.52 -53.93 1.48
C GLN A 580 124.21 -53.85 0.10
N LEU A 581 123.48 -53.43 -0.95
CA LEU A 581 124.01 -53.30 -2.31
C LEU A 581 125.03 -52.15 -2.38
N GLN A 582 124.77 -51.01 -1.72
CA GLN A 582 125.72 -49.90 -1.59
C GLN A 582 126.96 -50.29 -0.75
N SER A 583 126.79 -51.12 0.28
CA SER A 583 127.92 -51.70 1.03
C SER A 583 128.76 -52.65 0.16
N ALA A 584 128.10 -53.47 -0.68
CA ALA A 584 128.78 -54.33 -1.64
C ALA A 584 129.47 -53.51 -2.76
N GLN A 585 128.84 -52.44 -3.24
CA GLN A 585 129.40 -51.48 -4.19
C GLN A 585 130.66 -50.83 -3.60
N GLY A 586 130.62 -50.35 -2.36
CA GLY A 586 131.78 -49.78 -1.69
C GLY A 586 132.94 -50.77 -1.51
N LYS A 587 132.66 -52.05 -1.26
CA LYS A 587 133.69 -53.12 -1.29
C LYS A 587 134.26 -53.32 -2.71
N LEU A 588 133.42 -53.22 -3.73
CA LEU A 588 133.81 -53.34 -5.14
C LEU A 588 134.64 -52.12 -5.59
N ASP A 589 134.32 -50.92 -5.11
CA ASP A 589 135.08 -49.69 -5.35
C ASP A 589 136.46 -49.72 -4.68
N ILE A 590 136.58 -50.32 -3.47
CA ILE A 590 137.88 -50.61 -2.84
C ILE A 590 138.72 -51.56 -3.71
N LEU A 591 138.14 -52.68 -4.17
CA LEU A 591 138.80 -53.60 -5.09
C LEU A 591 139.18 -52.91 -6.42
N HIS A 592 138.38 -51.96 -6.90
CA HIS A 592 138.68 -51.15 -8.09
C HIS A 592 139.82 -50.16 -7.83
N GLN A 593 139.93 -49.56 -6.64
CA GLN A 593 141.07 -48.74 -6.25
C GLN A 593 142.36 -49.56 -6.17
N GLU A 594 142.31 -50.77 -5.59
CA GLU A 594 143.45 -51.70 -5.58
C GLU A 594 143.90 -52.06 -7.00
N LEU A 595 142.96 -52.42 -7.89
CA LEU A 595 143.25 -52.74 -9.28
C LEU A 595 143.78 -51.52 -10.08
N THR A 596 143.31 -50.31 -9.76
CA THR A 596 143.80 -49.07 -10.36
C THR A 596 145.19 -48.68 -9.83
N SER A 597 145.49 -48.98 -8.56
CA SER A 597 146.85 -48.84 -8.00
C SER A 597 147.85 -49.75 -8.72
N ILE A 598 147.43 -50.97 -9.08
CA ILE A 598 148.25 -51.87 -9.91
C ILE A 598 148.45 -51.31 -11.32
N ARG A 599 147.40 -50.73 -11.94
CA ARG A 599 147.53 -49.98 -13.22
C ARG A 599 148.42 -48.74 -13.15
N LEU A 600 148.73 -48.20 -11.97
CA LEU A 600 149.72 -47.12 -11.84
C LEU A 600 151.16 -47.63 -11.80
N VAL A 601 151.38 -48.95 -11.68
CA VAL A 601 152.70 -49.59 -11.89
C VAL A 601 152.92 -49.95 -13.38
N GLU A 602 151.85 -49.95 -14.18
CA GLU A 602 151.87 -49.93 -15.66
C GLU A 602 152.66 -48.72 -16.22
N THR A 603 152.96 -47.71 -15.39
CA THR A 603 153.70 -46.48 -15.73
C THR A 603 155.24 -46.65 -15.88
N ALA A 604 155.77 -47.89 -15.85
CA ALA A 604 157.23 -48.10 -15.72
C ALA A 604 158.03 -48.32 -17.02
N LEU A 605 157.49 -48.99 -18.06
CA LEU A 605 158.39 -49.76 -18.97
C LEU A 605 158.06 -49.85 -20.46
N ASP A 606 157.09 -49.11 -21.02
CA ASP A 606 156.79 -49.21 -22.46
C ASP A 606 156.64 -47.85 -23.17
N SER A 607 157.77 -47.14 -23.33
CA SER A 607 157.82 -45.86 -24.05
C SER A 607 158.18 -46.06 -25.53
N LYS A 608 157.36 -45.45 -26.42
CA LYS A 608 157.61 -45.13 -27.85
C LYS A 608 156.87 -45.95 -28.93
N LEU A 609 155.59 -46.31 -28.73
CA LEU A 609 154.67 -46.44 -29.87
C LEU A 609 153.56 -45.38 -29.88
N ARG A 610 153.47 -44.71 -31.04
CA ARG A 610 152.40 -43.82 -31.55
C ARG A 610 151.09 -44.63 -31.78
N THR A 611 149.86 -44.11 -31.87
CA THR A 611 149.26 -42.74 -31.80
C THR A 611 147.71 -42.87 -31.79
N THR A 612 147.00 -41.73 -31.66
CA THR A 612 145.73 -41.38 -32.36
C THR A 612 144.36 -41.99 -31.97
N THR A 613 143.59 -41.18 -31.19
CA THR A 613 142.26 -40.56 -31.52
C THR A 613 140.99 -41.35 -31.92
N TYR A 614 139.85 -40.72 -31.60
CA TYR A 614 138.43 -41.09 -31.82
C TYR A 614 137.91 -42.15 -30.82
N GLY A 615 136.74 -42.01 -30.17
CA GLY A 615 135.40 -41.64 -30.64
C GLY A 615 134.54 -42.92 -30.62
N LYS A 616 133.24 -42.98 -30.29
CA LYS A 616 132.11 -42.06 -30.40
C LYS A 616 130.92 -42.68 -29.61
N ARG A 617 129.94 -41.85 -29.22
CA ARG A 617 128.48 -42.10 -29.08
C ARG A 617 127.95 -43.55 -29.17
N LEU A 618 127.08 -43.93 -28.22
CA LEU A 618 125.81 -44.56 -28.57
C LEU A 618 124.68 -43.55 -28.33
N ARG A 619 123.69 -43.49 -29.23
CA ARG A 619 122.57 -42.54 -29.20
C ARG A 619 121.35 -43.20 -29.87
N ASP A 620 120.17 -42.78 -29.44
CA ASP A 620 118.87 -42.89 -30.12
C ASP A 620 118.29 -44.29 -30.41
N ASN A 621 117.25 -44.61 -29.62
CA ASN A 621 115.87 -44.50 -30.06
C ASN A 621 115.48 -45.15 -31.40
N GLU A 622 114.81 -46.30 -31.33
CA GLU A 622 113.61 -46.58 -32.16
C GLU A 622 112.87 -47.86 -31.71
N VAL A 623 111.54 -47.88 -31.92
CA VAL A 623 110.70 -49.08 -32.23
C VAL A 623 110.51 -50.15 -31.11
N ARG A 624 109.38 -50.86 -30.96
CA ARG A 624 107.94 -50.71 -31.30
C ARG A 624 107.21 -51.98 -30.78
N LEU A 625 105.91 -51.90 -30.45
CA LEU A 625 104.93 -53.01 -30.59
C LEU A 625 105.18 -54.37 -29.85
N TYR A 626 104.37 -54.69 -28.82
CA TYR A 626 103.25 -55.65 -28.89
C TYR A 626 102.91 -56.37 -27.57
N SER A 627 101.64 -56.82 -27.52
CA SER A 627 101.08 -57.92 -26.73
C SER A 627 100.99 -57.79 -25.20
N ILE A 628 99.94 -58.22 -24.51
CA ILE A 628 98.53 -58.63 -24.75
C ILE A 628 98.14 -59.37 -23.45
N GLN A 629 96.84 -59.46 -23.13
CA GLN A 629 96.26 -60.24 -22.01
C GLN A 629 96.43 -59.66 -20.57
N ASP A 630 95.40 -59.65 -19.72
CA ASP A 630 94.01 -60.08 -19.96
C ASP A 630 92.99 -59.47 -18.96
N MET A 631 91.71 -59.71 -19.28
CA MET A 631 90.50 -59.70 -18.43
C MET A 631 89.71 -58.39 -18.20
N ASP A 632 88.49 -58.45 -18.74
CA ASP A 632 87.21 -57.94 -18.23
C ASP A 632 86.97 -56.42 -18.07
N ILE A 633 86.11 -55.88 -18.94
CA ILE A 633 84.65 -55.92 -18.71
C ILE A 633 83.92 -56.02 -20.07
N ASP A 634 83.05 -57.03 -20.17
CA ASP A 634 82.06 -57.28 -21.21
C ASP A 634 80.80 -57.80 -20.44
N PRO A 635 79.59 -57.90 -21.01
CA PRO A 635 78.77 -56.93 -21.76
C PRO A 635 77.35 -56.90 -21.12
N PRO A 636 76.20 -56.97 -21.83
CA PRO A 636 75.71 -56.29 -23.04
C PRO A 636 74.53 -55.32 -22.72
N GLU A 637 74.24 -54.26 -23.48
CA GLU A 637 73.87 -54.19 -24.91
C GLU A 637 72.46 -54.76 -25.24
N ARG A 638 71.69 -53.96 -26.02
CA ARG A 638 70.58 -54.29 -26.96
C ARG A 638 69.13 -54.00 -26.51
N SER A 639 68.23 -53.54 -27.40
CA SER A 639 68.38 -52.92 -28.74
C SER A 639 67.03 -52.37 -29.26
N ARG A 640 67.09 -51.54 -30.34
CA ARG A 640 66.07 -51.33 -31.41
C ARG A 640 64.67 -50.83 -30.98
N LYS A 641 64.26 -49.61 -31.37
CA LYS A 641 63.82 -49.14 -32.72
C LYS A 641 62.42 -49.63 -33.18
N ARG A 642 61.63 -48.65 -33.64
CA ARG A 642 60.58 -48.65 -34.69
C ARG A 642 59.10 -48.95 -34.34
N THR A 643 58.35 -47.86 -34.22
CA THR A 643 57.23 -47.40 -35.10
C THR A 643 56.00 -48.27 -35.39
N LYS A 644 54.88 -47.53 -35.51
CA LYS A 644 53.59 -47.85 -36.17
C LYS A 644 52.66 -48.78 -35.38
N SER A 645 51.33 -48.67 -35.41
CA SER A 645 50.32 -47.69 -35.88
C SER A 645 49.00 -48.48 -35.92
N ASN A 646 47.85 -47.81 -36.03
CA ASN A 646 46.53 -48.38 -36.31
C ASN A 646 45.87 -49.10 -35.10
N THR A 647 44.55 -49.04 -34.89
CA THR A 647 43.47 -48.50 -35.75
C THR A 647 42.27 -48.04 -34.92
N SER A 648 41.65 -46.93 -35.31
CA SER A 648 40.23 -46.64 -35.02
C SER A 648 39.37 -47.23 -36.15
N PRO A 649 38.13 -47.67 -35.89
CA PRO A 649 36.97 -47.01 -36.54
C PRO A 649 35.76 -46.89 -35.59
N LEU A 650 35.09 -45.75 -35.45
CA LEU A 650 34.09 -45.12 -36.35
C LEU A 650 32.77 -45.91 -36.58
N LYS A 651 31.66 -45.31 -36.05
CA LYS A 651 30.29 -45.22 -36.64
C LYS A 651 29.35 -46.45 -36.57
N PRO A 652 27.99 -46.31 -36.76
CA PRO A 652 27.08 -45.16 -36.45
C PRO A 652 25.60 -45.51 -36.02
N VAL A 653 24.79 -44.46 -35.75
CA VAL A 653 23.34 -44.28 -36.09
C VAL A 653 22.17 -44.78 -35.17
N GLN A 654 21.18 -43.86 -34.99
CA GLN A 654 19.72 -43.97 -34.73
C GLN A 654 19.07 -44.04 -33.29
N THR A 655 18.24 -43.00 -33.00
CA THR A 655 16.81 -42.96 -32.52
C THR A 655 16.31 -43.88 -31.38
N GLU A 656 15.45 -43.51 -30.41
CA GLU A 656 14.56 -42.34 -30.14
C GLU A 656 14.46 -42.00 -28.62
N ASP A 657 13.74 -40.91 -28.28
CA ASP A 657 12.89 -40.65 -27.08
C ASP A 657 13.51 -40.67 -25.64
N GLY A 658 13.17 -39.78 -24.70
CA GLY A 658 12.27 -38.61 -24.73
C GLY A 658 12.14 -37.91 -23.36
N GLY A 659 12.02 -36.56 -23.35
CA GLY A 659 11.70 -35.72 -22.17
C GLY A 659 12.85 -35.46 -21.16
N SER A 660 12.91 -34.34 -20.42
CA SER A 660 12.04 -33.15 -20.38
C SER A 660 12.72 -31.95 -19.65
N VAL A 661 12.14 -30.75 -19.79
CA VAL A 661 12.33 -29.50 -19.00
C VAL A 661 13.46 -28.50 -19.37
N HIS A 662 13.06 -27.43 -20.10
CA HIS A 662 13.41 -25.98 -20.00
C HIS A 662 14.88 -25.53 -19.70
N MET A 663 15.61 -24.70 -20.49
CA MET A 663 15.32 -23.57 -21.42
C MET A 663 14.58 -22.36 -20.78
N ARG A 664 14.80 -21.05 -21.07
CA ARG A 664 15.74 -20.25 -21.90
C ARG A 664 15.29 -18.76 -21.78
N GLU A 665 16.07 -17.66 -21.75
CA GLU A 665 17.51 -17.35 -21.87
C GLU A 665 17.87 -16.00 -21.17
N ASP A 666 19.17 -15.76 -20.95
CA ASP A 666 19.97 -14.51 -20.98
C ASP A 666 19.36 -13.09 -20.90
N SER A 667 20.11 -12.21 -20.22
CA SER A 667 20.07 -10.76 -20.41
C SER A 667 21.50 -10.17 -20.35
N VAL A 668 21.63 -8.90 -20.77
CA VAL A 668 22.84 -8.04 -20.79
C VAL A 668 23.75 -8.17 -22.02
N THR A 669 23.55 -7.27 -22.98
CA THR A 669 24.64 -6.46 -23.53
C THR A 669 24.24 -4.98 -23.52
N VAL A 670 25.17 -4.12 -23.09
CA VAL A 670 25.02 -2.66 -23.05
C VAL A 670 25.79 -2.06 -24.23
N SER A 671 25.23 -1.05 -24.91
CA SER A 671 25.99 -0.02 -25.64
C SER A 671 25.16 1.24 -25.89
N THR A 672 25.50 2.26 -25.10
CA THR A 672 25.51 3.73 -25.29
C THR A 672 24.90 4.41 -26.53
N ASP A 673 24.23 5.54 -26.21
CA ASP A 673 24.13 6.83 -26.93
C ASP A 673 23.66 6.92 -28.39
N VAL A 674 22.66 7.78 -28.61
CA VAL A 674 22.86 9.17 -29.10
C VAL A 674 21.56 9.96 -28.91
N LYS A 675 21.66 11.18 -28.36
CA LYS A 675 20.60 12.20 -28.47
C LYS A 675 20.64 12.80 -29.88
N ASP A 676 19.54 12.73 -30.62
CA ASP A 676 19.35 13.51 -31.84
C ASP A 676 17.94 14.14 -31.80
N ASP A 677 17.88 15.40 -31.36
CA ASP A 677 16.65 16.19 -31.24
C ASP A 677 16.14 16.60 -32.63
N ASN A 678 15.49 15.66 -33.31
CA ASN A 678 14.82 15.90 -34.57
C ASN A 678 13.29 15.83 -34.38
N PRO A 679 12.58 16.97 -34.21
CA PRO A 679 11.19 17.03 -33.74
C PRO A 679 10.14 16.51 -34.75
N ASP A 680 10.57 15.82 -35.81
CA ASP A 680 9.70 15.20 -36.81
C ASP A 680 10.09 13.73 -37.15
N GLY A 681 11.06 13.14 -36.44
CA GLY A 681 11.55 11.78 -36.68
C GLY A 681 10.47 10.69 -36.64
N TYR A 682 9.46 10.85 -35.79
CA TYR A 682 8.35 9.90 -35.61
C TYR A 682 7.53 9.66 -36.89
N LYS A 683 7.52 10.60 -37.86
CA LYS A 683 6.84 10.40 -39.17
C LYS A 683 7.45 9.23 -39.96
N LYS A 684 8.74 8.94 -39.76
CA LYS A 684 9.47 7.84 -40.41
C LYS A 684 9.20 6.48 -39.78
N PHE A 685 8.61 6.41 -38.58
CA PHE A 685 8.34 5.13 -37.91
C PHE A 685 7.40 4.23 -38.73
N THR A 686 7.62 2.93 -38.67
CA THR A 686 6.73 1.92 -39.23
C THR A 686 5.47 1.78 -38.35
N ILE A 687 4.39 1.22 -38.91
CA ILE A 687 3.15 1.01 -38.16
C ILE A 687 3.41 0.20 -36.87
N ALA A 688 4.23 -0.85 -36.94
CA ALA A 688 4.60 -1.66 -35.78
C ALA A 688 5.24 -0.81 -34.67
N LYS A 689 6.27 -0.01 -35.00
CA LYS A 689 6.99 0.81 -34.02
C LYS A 689 6.12 1.92 -33.40
N LEU A 690 5.16 2.46 -34.14
CA LEU A 690 4.17 3.42 -33.59
C LEU A 690 3.18 2.75 -32.63
N LYS A 691 2.74 1.52 -32.94
CA LYS A 691 1.87 0.73 -32.04
C LYS A 691 2.59 0.35 -30.76
N GLU A 692 3.86 -0.04 -30.87
CA GLU A 692 4.73 -0.37 -29.74
C GLU A 692 4.93 0.82 -28.81
N GLU A 693 5.33 1.99 -29.33
CA GLU A 693 5.50 3.19 -28.49
C GLU A 693 4.18 3.70 -27.90
N LEU A 694 3.05 3.66 -28.63
CA LEU A 694 1.74 3.97 -28.04
C LEU A 694 1.40 3.01 -26.89
N THR A 695 1.72 1.73 -27.01
CA THR A 695 1.46 0.74 -25.94
C THR A 695 2.39 0.98 -24.75
N LYS A 696 3.64 1.32 -25.00
CA LYS A 696 4.67 1.63 -23.98
C LYS A 696 4.36 2.90 -23.19
N HIS A 697 3.79 3.92 -23.84
CA HIS A 697 3.25 5.12 -23.18
C HIS A 697 1.86 4.90 -22.55
N GLY A 698 1.36 3.66 -22.48
CA GLY A 698 0.09 3.32 -21.80
C GLY A 698 -1.18 3.50 -22.64
N PHE A 699 -1.07 4.01 -23.88
CA PHE A 699 -2.19 4.26 -24.79
C PHE A 699 -2.60 3.05 -25.65
N GLY A 700 -2.24 1.84 -25.21
CA GLY A 700 -2.57 0.59 -25.91
C GLY A 700 -4.07 0.31 -25.98
N THR A 701 -4.87 0.85 -25.04
CA THR A 701 -6.34 0.72 -25.05
C THR A 701 -6.99 1.58 -26.13
N GLN A 702 -6.62 2.86 -26.28
CA GLN A 702 -7.15 3.68 -27.38
C GLN A 702 -6.69 3.19 -28.76
N LEU A 703 -5.54 2.50 -28.84
CA LEU A 703 -5.10 1.83 -30.06
C LEU A 703 -5.99 0.64 -30.44
N LEU A 704 -6.57 -0.07 -29.47
CA LEU A 704 -7.50 -1.19 -29.69
C LEU A 704 -8.92 -0.73 -30.06
N GLU A 705 -9.33 0.47 -29.63
CA GLU A 705 -10.61 1.08 -30.00
C GLU A 705 -10.68 1.44 -31.50
N LEU A 706 -9.53 1.77 -32.12
CA LEU A 706 -9.45 1.96 -33.56
C LEU A 706 -9.55 0.62 -34.30
N LYS A 707 -10.73 0.30 -34.86
CA LYS A 707 -10.90 -0.84 -35.76
C LYS A 707 -10.23 -0.57 -37.12
N ASN A 708 -9.16 -1.32 -37.42
CA ASN A 708 -8.35 -1.24 -38.64
C ASN A 708 -7.74 0.16 -38.93
N PRO A 709 -6.86 0.69 -38.06
CA PRO A 709 -6.29 2.03 -38.23
C PRO A 709 -5.23 2.05 -39.32
N ASN A 710 -5.29 3.07 -40.19
CA ASN A 710 -4.26 3.34 -41.18
C ASN A 710 -3.06 4.08 -40.53
N LYS A 711 -1.92 4.20 -41.23
CA LYS A 711 -0.71 4.84 -40.65
C LYS A 711 -0.94 6.29 -40.19
N LYS A 712 -1.83 7.06 -40.84
CA LYS A 712 -2.15 8.44 -40.43
C LYS A 712 -2.93 8.47 -39.12
N ASP A 713 -3.87 7.55 -38.90
CA ASP A 713 -4.69 7.50 -37.69
C ASP A 713 -3.82 7.22 -36.45
N ILE A 714 -2.91 6.26 -36.57
CA ILE A 714 -1.94 5.91 -35.51
C ILE A 714 -0.96 7.07 -35.26
N LEU A 715 -0.49 7.75 -36.31
CA LEU A 715 0.34 8.95 -36.18
C LEU A 715 -0.40 10.12 -35.52
N ALA A 716 -1.70 10.28 -35.78
CA ALA A 716 -2.52 11.30 -35.15
C ALA A 716 -2.71 11.01 -33.65
N LEU A 717 -2.93 9.75 -33.29
CA LEU A 717 -3.07 9.31 -31.89
C LEU A 717 -1.73 9.47 -31.13
N TYR A 718 -0.60 9.09 -31.76
CA TYR A 718 0.75 9.33 -31.22
C TYR A 718 1.04 10.82 -31.02
N LYS A 719 0.72 11.68 -32.01
CA LYS A 719 0.83 13.13 -31.86
C LYS A 719 0.01 13.66 -30.69
N LYS A 720 -1.26 13.25 -30.59
CA LYS A 720 -2.21 13.79 -29.63
C LYS A 720 -1.91 13.41 -28.18
N HIS A 721 -1.29 12.25 -27.96
CA HIS A 721 -1.14 11.67 -26.62
C HIS A 721 0.31 11.45 -26.17
N VAL A 722 1.30 11.46 -27.07
CA VAL A 722 2.73 11.27 -26.73
C VAL A 722 3.58 12.50 -27.03
N LEU A 723 3.13 13.42 -27.89
CA LEU A 723 3.87 14.64 -28.28
C LEU A 723 3.21 15.96 -27.81
N CYS A 724 2.16 15.87 -26.99
CA CYS A 724 1.41 17.02 -26.47
C CYS A 724 1.32 17.05 -24.92
N GLU A 725 2.24 16.39 -24.22
CA GLU A 725 2.52 16.63 -22.80
C GLU A 725 3.62 17.69 -22.63
#